data_AF-A0A8C4WV74-F1
#
_entry.id   AF-A0A8C4WV74-F1
#
_cell.length_a   1.000
_cell.length_b   1.000
_cell.length_c   1.000
_cell.angle_alpha   90.00
_cell.angle_beta   90.00
_cell.angle_gamma   90.00
#
_symmetry.space_group_name_H-M   'P 1'
#
loop_
_entity.id
_entity.type
_entity.pdbx_description
1 polymer ?
#
loop_
_entity_poly.entity_id
_entity_poly.type
_entity_poly.pdbx_seq_one_letter_code
_entity_poly.pdbx_strand_id
1 'polypeptide(L)'
;MFSPRDSARRQHSGLTRRPLTAAKGLSSSPGFGSPGGRVSPVMSPGFSPNRVTAASPRRSLLRRSSLVQAPYSPVIMEGAPHYTMQSFGPSLPVAVMEALTMATAKQQKTVKINEHGWAWLVCGSRLLVWKVSHHCSAKSSLCKELQLPPTTLPWSVELVAVSCHGDRSSFQHISVMVVSRDGALRYWSSLAQVGSFVESFSDCGGVQYKSLRALKNGSFVLASTKSQLWLSSFSETSIQLRPLGQGMSVFSGIGRRVSSVFGFLSSPITESKTICVLVHTESDAVYCLTTSGLHKWEIGQQQERLVLSWDCESLLRERLTHSIWNFDDGDDGMKARAQIRYLDLQSIQGGLIMLVAAWLPDERPCLVNYALVSLCDVGDRIEDDYVIEVLKYTQSGHPDAVACSLLVPDPAGQLAFVYNEEEVFAGSLGTRWTSLVQEKISFSAPGDGLLGGGSVDGQGVFFSLIHGLVVISPCQEESLLPPAVETSLSASVVAHPEDMTALEASLLRGDSNQQDENVEALKMAFLHSCRKDHGMSQSIIEKQFPVEDARVLDLVVARLSETMVDDFPATDPRWTKSVPDEGSGFSHSSLLLLHQLKDKLTAHKVYLSFLCERGILQRLGDARLRDGCPCTARLLCEHAEKLMAAIALKQQHERQPELVARMIRRVLTRRLVSVPENLTPADVFFREVTRIDDIIEVLLEEEDDVLQRCREDMTECTQTVFLVNNIILEMLRKALQYRNQEWYLYALNVQYKANSESISWTEMEVIRNVLCKQHDLVLGQIYPEVDGLSRRSLLDQLVSLVDICLEGYVSQLQWLTESLPLNQERHVAVEAEFSRRRSELLLPYLALGQHERVAVLAEKFCDFDLLVRLCEQTDDQTRLQRYMTQFADKNFSEFLFRWYMEEGKRSKLLNQPIAQHSQLARFLQAHEHIGWLHDIHTQRFGKASSTLRNMASQEKKFFSRKKTLLSLGKLTALASDLPPEELHETLEEIRSEQGFQLYQESLPKSLLDKKDIDVDTMGVLTACELIMLFIDKDNQEANEFDFKKALELLLYVKLDDDSNGVEQELKVKIFSQALLRDDWRAIKRADDPVKAANGSVFGRLLELLMHDDMLLPEFLPHVNVLLGASELRDLARDPVFEFLLRANFEHYAERALLSSTSLATTDTVYYGGEGFGVRLQKIGVEDLHNFKPISLLVNQFVVL
;
A
#
# COMPACT_ATOMS: atom_id res chain seq x y z
N MET A 1 -46.95 11.78 28.95
CA MET A 1 -48.34 11.38 28.58
C MET A 1 -48.90 12.40 27.61
N PHE A 2 -49.77 11.97 26.69
CA PHE A 2 -50.65 12.75 25.80
C PHE A 2 -50.19 14.13 25.25
N SER A 3 -49.89 14.14 23.94
CA SER A 3 -50.25 15.25 23.04
C SER A 3 -51.75 15.16 22.70
N PRO A 4 -52.44 16.28 22.42
CA PRO A 4 -52.66 16.73 21.03
C PRO A 4 -52.20 18.20 20.83
N ARG A 5 -51.81 18.75 19.66
CA ARG A 5 -52.05 18.58 18.20
C ARG A 5 -52.87 19.73 17.58
N ASP A 6 -52.38 20.20 16.44
CA ASP A 6 -53.10 20.70 15.26
C ASP A 6 -53.86 22.06 15.29
N SER A 7 -53.21 23.11 14.74
CA SER A 7 -53.35 23.49 13.29
C SER A 7 -53.59 24.98 12.91
N ALA A 8 -52.68 25.45 12.02
CA ALA A 8 -52.96 26.14 10.74
C ALA A 8 -53.31 27.65 10.61
N ARG A 9 -52.65 28.24 9.58
CA ARG A 9 -53.06 29.33 8.64
C ARG A 9 -53.07 30.82 9.06
N ARG A 10 -51.97 31.47 8.67
CA ARG A 10 -51.85 32.55 7.64
C ARG A 10 -52.62 33.90 7.77
N GLN A 11 -51.79 34.95 7.64
CA GLN A 11 -51.95 36.19 6.85
C GLN A 11 -52.61 37.46 7.45
N HIS A 12 -52.06 38.61 6.97
CA HIS A 12 -52.54 40.01 7.06
C HIS A 12 -52.45 40.71 8.44
N SER A 13 -52.23 42.05 8.55
CA SER A 13 -51.63 43.03 7.60
C SER A 13 -51.39 44.40 8.28
N GLY A 14 -50.37 45.16 7.86
CA GLY A 14 -50.20 46.59 8.16
C GLY A 14 -49.65 46.94 9.56
N LEU A 15 -49.38 48.21 9.91
CA LEU A 15 -49.30 49.46 9.12
C LEU A 15 -48.57 50.58 9.91
N THR A 16 -47.98 51.55 9.19
CA THR A 16 -47.65 52.96 9.59
C THR A 16 -46.57 53.35 10.64
N ARG A 17 -45.71 54.28 10.18
CA ARG A 17 -45.19 55.54 10.83
C ARG A 17 -44.03 55.54 11.85
N ARG A 18 -42.85 55.98 11.37
CA ARG A 18 -42.14 57.27 11.66
C ARG A 18 -42.34 57.97 13.03
N PRO A 19 -41.27 58.56 13.62
CA PRO A 19 -40.88 59.95 13.28
C PRO A 19 -39.35 60.21 13.08
N LEU A 20 -38.92 61.48 13.13
CA LEU A 20 -37.59 62.00 12.70
C LEU A 20 -36.73 62.57 13.84
N THR A 21 -35.43 62.79 13.57
CA THR A 21 -34.58 63.87 14.13
C THR A 21 -33.60 64.44 13.06
N ALA A 22 -33.03 65.63 13.30
CA ALA A 22 -32.07 66.36 12.44
C ALA A 22 -30.81 66.77 13.28
N ALA A 23 -29.74 67.46 12.83
CA ALA A 23 -29.35 68.07 11.52
C ALA A 23 -27.87 67.64 11.19
N LYS A 24 -26.81 68.42 10.82
CA LYS A 24 -26.44 69.84 10.50
C LYS A 24 -25.00 69.80 9.88
N GLY A 25 -24.41 70.71 9.08
CA GLY A 25 -24.83 71.92 8.36
C GLY A 25 -23.70 72.98 8.26
N LEU A 26 -23.54 73.68 7.11
CA LEU A 26 -22.59 74.82 6.80
C LEU A 26 -21.13 74.44 6.41
N SER A 27 -20.33 75.22 5.65
CA SER A 27 -20.47 76.55 4.97
C SER A 27 -19.56 76.68 3.71
N SER A 28 -19.55 77.83 3.01
CA SER A 28 -19.03 78.03 1.63
C SER A 28 -18.01 79.18 1.45
N SER A 29 -17.54 79.37 0.19
CA SER A 29 -17.13 80.64 -0.49
C SER A 29 -15.61 80.84 -0.85
N PRO A 30 -15.17 81.90 -1.61
CA PRO A 30 -14.93 81.73 -3.07
C PRO A 30 -13.73 82.50 -3.73
N GLY A 31 -13.57 82.35 -5.06
CA GLY A 31 -12.77 83.24 -5.95
C GLY A 31 -11.33 82.79 -6.25
N PHE A 32 -10.55 83.39 -7.17
CA PHE A 32 -10.80 84.26 -8.35
C PHE A 32 -9.45 84.38 -9.11
N GLY A 33 -9.36 84.33 -10.45
CA GLY A 33 -8.05 84.55 -11.12
C GLY A 33 -7.91 84.25 -12.62
N SER A 34 -7.40 85.23 -13.38
CA SER A 34 -7.00 85.24 -14.80
C SER A 34 -6.46 86.65 -15.13
N PRO A 35 -5.87 86.99 -16.31
CA PRO A 35 -5.40 86.17 -17.45
C PRO A 35 -3.96 86.53 -17.95
N GLY A 36 -3.49 85.83 -18.99
CA GLY A 36 -2.85 86.50 -20.16
C GLY A 36 -1.32 86.43 -20.33
N GLY A 37 -0.89 86.30 -21.60
CA GLY A 37 0.53 86.36 -22.01
C GLY A 37 0.77 85.79 -23.42
N ARG A 38 0.71 86.63 -24.47
CA ARG A 38 1.04 86.26 -25.86
C ARG A 38 2.45 86.70 -26.24
N VAL A 39 3.24 85.83 -26.88
CA VAL A 39 4.14 86.21 -28.00
C VAL A 39 4.19 85.07 -29.03
N SER A 40 4.25 85.44 -30.30
CA SER A 40 4.61 84.66 -31.51
C SER A 40 5.34 85.67 -32.44
N PRO A 41 5.92 85.38 -33.63
CA PRO A 41 5.43 84.46 -34.69
C PRO A 41 6.54 83.82 -35.58
N VAL A 42 6.18 83.43 -36.83
CA VAL A 42 7.06 83.22 -38.03
C VAL A 42 7.79 81.85 -38.07
N MET A 43 7.72 81.02 -39.15
CA MET A 43 7.06 81.15 -40.46
C MET A 43 6.46 79.83 -40.99
N SER A 44 5.48 79.94 -41.91
CA SER A 44 4.87 78.85 -42.73
C SER A 44 5.55 78.80 -44.13
N PRO A 45 5.04 78.14 -45.22
CA PRO A 45 3.83 77.32 -45.47
C PRO A 45 4.18 75.87 -45.91
N GLY A 46 3.30 74.96 -46.40
CA GLY A 46 1.86 74.90 -46.73
C GLY A 46 1.51 73.42 -47.05
N PHE A 47 0.32 72.97 -47.44
CA PHE A 47 -0.95 73.60 -47.86
C PHE A 47 -2.14 72.73 -47.41
N SER A 48 -3.34 73.34 -47.27
CA SER A 48 -4.62 72.72 -46.87
C SER A 48 -5.63 72.72 -48.06
N PRO A 49 -6.94 72.33 -48.02
CA PRO A 49 -7.85 72.24 -46.86
C PRO A 49 -9.00 71.18 -46.82
N ASN A 50 -9.74 71.22 -45.70
CA ASN A 50 -11.00 70.52 -45.36
C ASN A 50 -12.21 70.87 -46.25
N ARG A 51 -13.33 70.12 -46.10
CA ARG A 51 -14.67 70.63 -45.65
C ARG A 51 -15.69 69.47 -45.39
N VAL A 52 -16.33 69.34 -44.20
CA VAL A 52 -17.61 69.95 -43.68
C VAL A 52 -18.87 69.12 -44.05
N THR A 53 -19.90 68.79 -43.23
CA THR A 53 -20.25 68.93 -41.76
C THR A 53 -21.51 68.12 -41.37
N ALA A 54 -21.70 67.86 -40.07
CA ALA A 54 -22.99 67.67 -39.35
C ALA A 54 -23.82 66.38 -39.66
N ALA A 55 -24.81 65.94 -38.86
CA ALA A 55 -25.41 66.44 -37.61
C ALA A 55 -25.81 65.25 -36.67
N SER A 56 -26.32 65.54 -35.45
CA SER A 56 -26.96 64.54 -34.56
C SER A 56 -28.40 64.93 -34.23
N PRO A 57 -29.32 63.96 -34.00
CA PRO A 57 -29.88 63.83 -32.65
C PRO A 57 -30.37 62.42 -32.19
N ARG A 58 -30.19 62.15 -30.89
CA ARG A 58 -31.03 61.35 -29.94
C ARG A 58 -32.05 60.32 -30.48
N ARG A 59 -31.97 59.06 -29.98
CA ARG A 59 -32.99 58.47 -29.05
C ARG A 59 -32.64 57.09 -28.46
N SER A 60 -33.33 56.77 -27.34
CA SER A 60 -33.60 55.45 -26.73
C SER A 60 -32.45 54.46 -26.48
N LEU A 61 -32.17 54.23 -25.20
CA LEU A 61 -31.41 53.07 -24.70
C LEU A 61 -32.29 51.80 -24.72
N LEU A 62 -31.79 50.74 -25.35
CA LEU A 62 -32.15 49.35 -25.07
C LEU A 62 -30.86 48.51 -24.99
N ARG A 63 -30.93 47.36 -24.31
CA ARG A 63 -29.75 46.60 -23.85
C ARG A 63 -28.83 46.19 -25.01
N ARG A 64 -27.56 46.59 -24.94
CA ARG A 64 -26.45 45.83 -25.53
C ARG A 64 -25.96 44.83 -24.49
N SER A 65 -26.01 43.53 -24.80
CA SER A 65 -25.15 42.54 -24.16
C SER A 65 -23.72 42.74 -24.66
N SER A 66 -22.77 42.87 -23.74
CA SER A 66 -21.34 42.87 -24.06
C SER A 66 -20.88 41.43 -24.26
N LEU A 67 -20.44 41.08 -25.47
CA LEU A 67 -19.61 39.89 -25.65
C LEU A 67 -18.26 40.16 -24.98
N VAL A 68 -17.90 39.28 -24.04
CA VAL A 68 -16.67 39.36 -23.26
C VAL A 68 -15.59 38.54 -23.98
N GLN A 69 -14.37 39.08 -24.06
CA GLN A 69 -13.20 38.28 -24.42
C GLN A 69 -12.83 37.42 -23.21
N ALA A 70 -12.93 36.09 -23.34
CA ALA A 70 -12.54 35.12 -22.33
C ALA A 70 -11.24 34.40 -22.75
N PRO A 71 -10.44 33.85 -21.81
CA PRO A 71 -9.34 32.95 -22.12
C PRO A 71 -9.82 31.67 -22.82
N TYR A 72 -8.94 31.01 -23.56
CA TYR A 72 -9.28 29.83 -24.36
C TYR A 72 -9.19 28.52 -23.57
N SER A 73 -10.33 28.04 -23.10
CA SER A 73 -10.58 26.60 -22.90
C SER A 73 -11.43 26.08 -24.06
N PRO A 74 -11.31 24.81 -24.49
CA PRO A 74 -12.28 24.22 -25.41
C PRO A 74 -13.66 24.21 -24.73
N VAL A 75 -14.61 24.98 -25.26
CA VAL A 75 -15.96 25.02 -24.71
C VAL A 75 -16.66 23.73 -25.10
N ILE A 76 -16.75 22.80 -24.15
CA ILE A 76 -17.63 21.64 -24.24
C ILE A 76 -19.06 22.17 -24.21
N MET A 77 -19.72 22.11 -25.36
CA MET A 77 -21.15 22.43 -25.47
C MET A 77 -21.98 21.23 -25.00
N GLU A 78 -23.26 21.44 -24.66
CA GLU A 78 -24.17 20.36 -24.27
C GLU A 78 -24.35 19.39 -25.46
N GLY A 79 -23.55 18.31 -25.46
CA GLY A 79 -23.55 17.26 -26.48
C GLY A 79 -24.55 16.14 -26.19
N ALA A 80 -24.66 15.22 -27.13
CA ALA A 80 -25.39 13.97 -26.93
C ALA A 80 -24.55 13.01 -26.05
N PRO A 81 -25.16 12.11 -25.25
CA PRO A 81 -24.45 11.38 -24.19
C PRO A 81 -23.24 10.56 -24.65
N HIS A 82 -23.17 10.16 -25.92
CA HIS A 82 -22.06 9.36 -26.46
C HIS A 82 -21.11 10.16 -27.38
N TYR A 83 -21.37 11.46 -27.62
CA TYR A 83 -20.56 12.31 -28.50
C TYR A 83 -20.39 13.74 -27.95
N THR A 84 -19.13 14.12 -27.69
CA THR A 84 -18.82 15.51 -27.29
C THR A 84 -18.83 16.45 -28.50
N MET A 85 -19.39 17.65 -28.29
CA MET A 85 -19.36 18.74 -29.25
C MET A 85 -18.40 19.82 -28.74
N GLN A 86 -17.37 20.17 -29.52
CA GLN A 86 -16.32 21.10 -29.12
C GLN A 86 -16.01 22.10 -30.23
N SER A 87 -15.71 23.35 -29.85
CA SER A 87 -15.26 24.40 -30.79
C SER A 87 -13.89 24.07 -31.40
N PHE A 88 -13.76 24.13 -32.73
CA PHE A 88 -12.56 23.68 -33.46
C PHE A 88 -11.69 24.84 -33.96
N GLY A 89 -10.50 24.98 -33.38
CA GLY A 89 -9.50 25.98 -33.75
C GLY A 89 -9.78 27.40 -33.22
N PRO A 90 -9.01 28.40 -33.67
CA PRO A 90 -9.18 29.79 -33.25
C PRO A 90 -10.46 30.42 -33.85
N SER A 91 -10.86 31.57 -33.30
CA SER A 91 -12.02 32.34 -33.78
C SER A 91 -11.95 32.61 -35.29
N LEU A 92 -13.08 32.40 -35.99
CA LEU A 92 -13.20 32.57 -37.43
C LEU A 92 -12.63 33.91 -37.95
N PRO A 93 -11.94 33.94 -39.12
CA PRO A 93 -11.41 35.17 -39.68
C PRO A 93 -12.48 36.25 -39.84
N VAL A 94 -12.12 37.51 -39.57
CA VAL A 94 -13.07 38.65 -39.56
C VAL A 94 -13.88 38.75 -40.87
N ALA A 95 -13.25 38.53 -42.03
CA ALA A 95 -13.94 38.55 -43.32
C ALA A 95 -15.02 37.45 -43.47
N VAL A 96 -14.86 36.29 -42.82
CA VAL A 96 -15.86 35.22 -42.75
C VAL A 96 -17.02 35.65 -41.87
N MET A 97 -16.74 36.23 -40.69
CA MET A 97 -17.76 36.76 -39.78
C MET A 97 -18.57 37.91 -40.40
N GLU A 98 -17.89 38.85 -41.07
CA GLU A 98 -18.54 39.93 -41.83
C GLU A 98 -19.40 39.40 -42.98
N ALA A 99 -18.90 38.42 -43.74
CA ALA A 99 -19.69 37.82 -44.82
C ALA A 99 -20.95 37.09 -44.30
N LEU A 100 -20.83 36.32 -43.21
CA LEU A 100 -21.95 35.59 -42.63
C LEU A 100 -23.02 36.53 -42.03
N THR A 101 -22.60 37.61 -41.37
CA THR A 101 -23.49 38.59 -40.72
C THR A 101 -24.12 39.60 -41.69
N MET A 102 -23.42 40.01 -42.76
CA MET A 102 -23.99 40.88 -43.79
C MET A 102 -24.88 40.13 -44.79
N ALA A 103 -24.77 38.81 -44.89
CA ALA A 103 -25.51 38.01 -45.85
C ALA A 103 -26.97 37.77 -45.44
N THR A 104 -27.88 38.27 -46.26
CA THR A 104 -29.34 38.16 -46.11
C THR A 104 -29.81 36.71 -46.06
N ALA A 105 -30.90 36.43 -45.34
CA ALA A 105 -31.49 35.10 -45.18
C ALA A 105 -32.03 34.44 -46.49
N LYS A 106 -31.85 35.08 -47.65
CA LYS A 106 -32.17 34.51 -48.98
C LYS A 106 -30.93 34.19 -49.82
N GLN A 107 -29.73 34.50 -49.35
CA GLN A 107 -28.48 34.12 -50.01
C GLN A 107 -28.07 32.72 -49.52
N GLN A 108 -27.87 31.80 -50.46
CA GLN A 108 -27.27 30.50 -50.14
C GLN A 108 -25.84 30.71 -49.63
N LYS A 109 -25.51 30.01 -48.55
CA LYS A 109 -24.20 29.97 -47.90
C LYS A 109 -23.79 28.51 -47.89
N THR A 110 -22.63 28.18 -48.44
CA THR A 110 -22.14 26.78 -48.46
C THR A 110 -20.65 26.76 -48.15
N VAL A 111 -20.25 25.86 -47.25
CA VAL A 111 -18.88 25.70 -46.76
C VAL A 111 -18.37 24.31 -47.11
N LYS A 112 -17.08 24.21 -47.44
CA LYS A 112 -16.38 22.93 -47.58
C LYS A 112 -15.02 23.00 -46.90
N ILE A 113 -14.64 21.90 -46.28
CA ILE A 113 -13.39 21.72 -45.55
C ILE A 113 -12.67 20.52 -46.18
N ASN A 114 -11.34 20.57 -46.33
CA ASN A 114 -10.55 19.45 -46.81
C ASN A 114 -9.55 18.92 -45.76
N GLU A 115 -9.14 17.67 -45.98
CA GLU A 115 -8.15 16.91 -45.19
C GLU A 115 -6.81 17.64 -44.95
N HIS A 116 -6.52 18.68 -45.73
CA HIS A 116 -5.27 19.46 -45.63
C HIS A 116 -5.43 20.71 -44.75
N GLY A 117 -6.56 20.83 -44.05
CA GLY A 117 -6.87 21.95 -43.17
C GLY A 117 -7.25 23.22 -43.90
N TRP A 118 -7.75 23.16 -45.14
CA TRP A 118 -8.24 24.34 -45.87
C TRP A 118 -9.76 24.33 -45.94
N ALA A 119 -10.35 25.49 -45.64
CA ALA A 119 -11.79 25.70 -45.69
C ALA A 119 -12.14 26.84 -46.64
N TRP A 120 -13.28 26.73 -47.31
CA TRP A 120 -13.80 27.78 -48.17
C TRP A 120 -15.32 27.94 -48.09
N LEU A 121 -15.75 29.21 -48.09
CA LEU A 121 -17.15 29.65 -47.98
C LEU A 121 -17.55 30.37 -49.27
N VAL A 122 -18.60 29.86 -49.92
CA VAL A 122 -19.32 30.57 -50.98
C VAL A 122 -20.45 31.38 -50.35
N CYS A 123 -20.45 32.69 -50.59
CA CYS A 123 -21.44 33.63 -50.05
C CYS A 123 -21.85 34.66 -51.12
N GLY A 124 -22.93 34.36 -51.86
CA GLY A 124 -23.37 35.18 -52.99
C GLY A 124 -22.35 35.16 -54.14
N SER A 125 -21.76 36.31 -54.46
CA SER A 125 -20.72 36.45 -55.49
C SER A 125 -19.28 36.41 -54.94
N ARG A 126 -19.11 36.10 -53.66
CA ARG A 126 -17.82 36.05 -52.96
C ARG A 126 -17.45 34.63 -52.60
N LEU A 127 -16.17 34.30 -52.76
CA LEU A 127 -15.54 33.08 -52.28
C LEU A 127 -14.44 33.45 -51.29
N LEU A 128 -14.58 33.00 -50.05
CA LEU A 128 -13.60 33.22 -48.99
C LEU A 128 -12.83 31.91 -48.75
N VAL A 129 -11.49 31.97 -48.75
CA VAL A 129 -10.62 30.81 -48.51
C VAL A 129 -9.69 31.10 -47.33
N TRP A 130 -9.60 30.20 -46.37
CA TRP A 130 -8.73 30.34 -45.19
C TRP A 130 -8.16 28.99 -44.72
N LYS A 131 -7.11 29.03 -43.91
CA LYS A 131 -6.57 27.85 -43.25
C LYS A 131 -7.26 27.63 -41.90
N VAL A 132 -7.67 26.39 -41.65
CA VAL A 132 -8.09 25.89 -40.34
C VAL A 132 -6.85 25.29 -39.65
N SER A 133 -6.71 25.51 -38.34
CA SER A 133 -5.56 25.01 -37.57
C SER A 133 -5.94 24.77 -36.12
N HIS A 134 -5.50 23.64 -35.54
CA HIS A 134 -5.67 23.33 -34.12
C HIS A 134 -5.06 24.40 -33.20
N HIS A 135 -3.91 24.98 -33.58
CA HIS A 135 -3.15 25.90 -32.73
C HIS A 135 -3.44 27.38 -33.07
N CYS A 136 -3.50 28.22 -32.03
CA CYS A 136 -3.70 29.65 -32.18
C CYS A 136 -2.38 30.34 -32.55
N SER A 137 -2.27 30.84 -33.78
CA SER A 137 -1.14 31.68 -34.20
C SER A 137 -1.66 32.93 -34.90
N ALA A 138 -1.02 34.08 -34.68
CA ALA A 138 -1.36 35.32 -35.39
C ALA A 138 -1.14 35.24 -36.92
N LYS A 139 -0.51 34.16 -37.43
CA LYS A 139 -0.29 33.90 -38.85
C LYS A 139 -1.37 33.01 -39.48
N SER A 140 -2.13 32.22 -38.70
CA SER A 140 -3.19 31.35 -39.23
C SER A 140 -4.54 32.04 -39.43
N SER A 141 -4.71 33.29 -38.96
CA SER A 141 -5.94 34.08 -39.17
C SER A 141 -6.08 34.70 -40.59
N LEU A 142 -5.17 34.40 -41.51
CA LEU A 142 -5.21 34.90 -42.88
C LEU A 142 -6.35 34.28 -43.69
N CYS A 143 -7.20 35.13 -44.25
CA CYS A 143 -8.24 34.76 -45.21
C CYS A 143 -8.02 35.52 -46.53
N LYS A 144 -8.38 34.91 -47.67
CA LYS A 144 -8.38 35.53 -48.99
C LYS A 144 -9.79 35.58 -49.55
N GLU A 145 -10.25 36.78 -49.89
CA GLU A 145 -11.48 36.98 -50.65
C GLU A 145 -11.18 36.94 -52.14
N LEU A 146 -11.88 36.05 -52.85
CA LEU A 146 -11.89 35.90 -54.29
C LEU A 146 -13.25 36.36 -54.82
N GLN A 147 -13.24 37.25 -55.81
CA GLN A 147 -14.44 37.57 -56.58
C GLN A 147 -14.77 36.39 -57.50
N LEU A 148 -16.02 35.92 -57.49
CA LEU A 148 -16.50 34.90 -58.43
C LEU A 148 -16.85 35.54 -59.80
N PRO A 149 -16.80 34.79 -60.92
CA PRO A 149 -17.27 35.31 -62.20
C PRO A 149 -18.80 35.60 -62.16
N PRO A 150 -19.27 36.59 -62.94
CA PRO A 150 -20.67 37.01 -62.91
C PRO A 150 -21.58 35.97 -63.55
N THR A 151 -22.63 35.56 -62.83
CA THR A 151 -23.57 34.50 -63.24
C THR A 151 -25.01 34.94 -63.01
N THR A 152 -25.95 34.32 -63.74
CA THR A 152 -27.39 34.44 -63.43
C THR A 152 -27.88 33.35 -62.47
N LEU A 153 -27.12 32.27 -62.34
CA LEU A 153 -27.41 31.11 -61.51
C LEU A 153 -26.65 31.16 -60.16
N PRO A 154 -27.21 30.59 -59.07
CA PRO A 154 -26.58 30.61 -57.76
C PRO A 154 -25.34 29.70 -57.70
N TRP A 155 -24.30 30.24 -57.08
CA TRP A 155 -23.06 29.52 -56.78
C TRP A 155 -23.28 28.44 -55.71
N SER A 156 -22.45 27.41 -55.76
CA SER A 156 -22.36 26.34 -54.76
C SER A 156 -20.90 26.01 -54.52
N VAL A 157 -20.55 25.66 -53.28
CA VAL A 157 -19.21 25.21 -52.92
C VAL A 157 -18.75 23.97 -53.68
N GLU A 158 -19.69 23.15 -54.16
CA GLU A 158 -19.40 21.98 -55.00
C GLU A 158 -18.81 22.33 -56.37
N LEU A 159 -18.94 23.58 -56.81
CA LEU A 159 -18.37 24.10 -58.05
C LEU A 159 -17.06 24.88 -57.82
N VAL A 160 -16.47 24.72 -56.64
CA VAL A 160 -15.19 25.31 -56.23
C VAL A 160 -14.25 24.19 -55.80
N ALA A 161 -13.05 24.15 -56.37
CA ALA A 161 -12.02 23.19 -55.99
C ALA A 161 -10.71 23.90 -55.67
N VAL A 162 -10.10 23.49 -54.55
CA VAL A 162 -8.82 23.99 -54.04
C VAL A 162 -7.81 22.86 -54.12
N SER A 163 -6.62 23.12 -54.69
CA SER A 163 -5.53 22.15 -54.83
C SER A 163 -4.23 22.70 -54.24
N CYS A 164 -3.42 21.84 -53.62
CA CYS A 164 -2.21 22.23 -52.89
C CYS A 164 -0.97 21.58 -53.50
N HIS A 165 0.02 22.40 -53.88
CA HIS A 165 1.20 22.01 -54.67
C HIS A 165 2.50 22.33 -53.93
N GLY A 166 2.82 21.57 -52.89
CA GLY A 166 4.04 21.73 -52.08
C GLY A 166 3.75 22.01 -50.61
N ASP A 167 4.29 23.10 -50.07
CA ASP A 167 4.14 23.47 -48.66
C ASP A 167 2.67 23.73 -48.28
N ARG A 168 2.13 22.85 -47.42
CA ARG A 168 0.74 22.86 -46.93
C ARG A 168 0.40 24.08 -46.06
N SER A 169 1.36 24.96 -45.75
CA SER A 169 1.18 26.15 -44.91
C SER A 169 1.03 27.47 -45.70
N SER A 170 1.46 27.53 -46.96
CA SER A 170 1.65 28.80 -47.68
C SER A 170 0.64 29.03 -48.81
N PHE A 171 0.01 30.21 -48.81
CA PHE A 171 -0.86 30.69 -49.90
C PHE A 171 -0.18 30.75 -51.28
N GLN A 172 1.16 30.70 -51.34
CA GLN A 172 1.88 30.63 -52.62
C GLN A 172 1.63 29.31 -53.35
N HIS A 173 1.43 28.21 -52.61
CA HIS A 173 1.34 26.84 -53.12
C HIS A 173 -0.10 26.34 -53.35
N ILE A 174 -1.08 27.24 -53.38
CA ILE A 174 -2.51 26.88 -53.47
C ILE A 174 -3.08 27.42 -54.77
N SER A 175 -3.59 26.51 -55.61
CA SER A 175 -4.37 26.87 -56.78
C SER A 175 -5.86 26.64 -56.54
N VAL A 176 -6.70 27.47 -57.15
CA VAL A 176 -8.16 27.42 -57.00
C VAL A 176 -8.81 27.52 -58.37
N MET A 177 -9.73 26.60 -58.65
CA MET A 177 -10.56 26.64 -59.84
C MET A 177 -12.03 26.79 -59.43
N VAL A 178 -12.76 27.65 -60.14
CA VAL A 178 -14.21 27.81 -59.99
C VAL A 178 -14.89 27.69 -61.35
N VAL A 179 -16.08 27.11 -61.34
CA VAL A 179 -16.92 26.93 -62.52
C VAL A 179 -18.34 27.37 -62.22
N SER A 180 -18.94 28.14 -63.11
CA SER A 180 -20.36 28.50 -62.98
C SER A 180 -21.25 27.41 -63.61
N ARG A 181 -22.51 27.31 -63.18
CA ARG A 181 -23.46 26.33 -63.74
C ARG A 181 -23.72 26.56 -65.24
N ASP A 182 -23.53 27.80 -65.68
CA ASP A 182 -23.65 28.33 -67.04
C ASP A 182 -22.32 28.37 -67.83
N GLY A 183 -21.19 27.91 -67.27
CA GLY A 183 -19.99 27.53 -68.03
C GLY A 183 -18.81 28.51 -68.08
N ALA A 184 -18.90 29.68 -67.43
CA ALA A 184 -17.74 30.51 -67.15
C ALA A 184 -16.80 29.84 -66.12
N LEU A 185 -15.51 29.76 -66.46
CA LEU A 185 -14.44 29.12 -65.71
C LEU A 185 -13.40 30.18 -65.30
N ARG A 186 -12.95 30.18 -64.04
CA ARG A 186 -11.87 31.04 -63.57
C ARG A 186 -10.88 30.25 -62.72
N TYR A 187 -9.59 30.41 -62.98
CA TYR A 187 -8.50 29.68 -62.34
C TYR A 187 -7.43 30.63 -61.79
N TRP A 188 -7.13 30.51 -60.50
CA TRP A 188 -5.99 31.14 -59.85
C TRP A 188 -4.88 30.10 -59.67
N SER A 189 -3.70 30.36 -60.21
CA SER A 189 -2.53 29.48 -60.02
C SER A 189 -1.90 29.62 -58.62
N SER A 190 -2.10 30.76 -57.94
CA SER A 190 -1.56 31.01 -56.60
C SER A 190 -2.41 32.03 -55.82
N LEU A 191 -2.89 31.65 -54.63
CA LEU A 191 -3.64 32.55 -53.73
C LEU A 191 -2.81 33.70 -53.13
N ALA A 192 -1.49 33.70 -53.34
CA ALA A 192 -0.65 34.87 -53.06
C ALA A 192 -0.96 36.05 -54.00
N GLN A 193 -1.44 35.78 -55.23
CA GLN A 193 -1.71 36.78 -56.27
C GLN A 193 -3.19 36.76 -56.69
N VAL A 194 -4.10 37.14 -55.79
CA VAL A 194 -5.57 37.16 -56.01
C VAL A 194 -6.02 37.87 -57.31
N GLY A 195 -5.28 38.90 -57.76
CA GLY A 195 -5.55 39.60 -59.01
C GLY A 195 -5.05 38.92 -60.30
N SER A 196 -4.36 37.78 -60.18
CA SER A 196 -3.81 37.00 -61.29
C SER A 196 -4.63 35.73 -61.47
N PHE A 197 -5.46 35.70 -62.52
CA PHE A 197 -6.30 34.56 -62.86
C PHE A 197 -6.42 34.39 -64.39
N VAL A 198 -6.65 33.16 -64.81
CA VAL A 198 -7.01 32.81 -66.19
C VAL A 198 -8.52 32.58 -66.25
N GLU A 199 -9.18 33.11 -67.27
CA GLU A 199 -10.59 32.82 -67.57
C GLU A 199 -10.76 31.99 -68.83
N SER A 200 -11.85 31.24 -68.89
CA SER A 200 -12.32 30.54 -70.08
C SER A 200 -13.84 30.43 -70.01
N PHE A 201 -14.49 30.13 -71.13
CA PHE A 201 -15.90 29.81 -71.17
C PHE A 201 -16.11 28.51 -71.95
N SER A 202 -16.83 27.57 -71.36
CA SER A 202 -17.15 26.28 -71.98
C SER A 202 -18.66 26.08 -72.01
N ASP A 203 -19.23 26.09 -73.21
CA ASP A 203 -20.63 25.69 -73.41
C ASP A 203 -20.76 24.18 -73.19
N CYS A 204 -21.57 23.80 -72.20
CA CYS A 204 -21.87 22.41 -71.84
C CYS A 204 -23.06 21.85 -72.67
N GLY A 205 -23.33 22.41 -73.85
CA GLY A 205 -24.40 21.97 -74.75
C GLY A 205 -25.80 22.17 -74.15
N GLY A 206 -25.98 23.22 -73.35
CA GLY A 206 -27.21 23.48 -72.59
C GLY A 206 -27.43 22.60 -71.35
N VAL A 207 -26.48 21.73 -70.98
CA VAL A 207 -26.47 21.02 -69.69
C VAL A 207 -25.82 21.92 -68.62
N GLN A 208 -26.14 21.74 -67.34
CA GLN A 208 -25.49 22.48 -66.25
C GLN A 208 -24.34 21.69 -65.62
N TYR A 209 -23.31 22.40 -65.17
CA TYR A 209 -22.26 21.82 -64.31
C TYR A 209 -22.78 21.58 -62.88
N LYS A 210 -22.43 20.42 -62.30
CA LYS A 210 -22.88 19.97 -60.98
C LYS A 210 -21.78 20.01 -59.92
N SER A 211 -20.58 19.52 -60.25
CA SER A 211 -19.46 19.44 -59.30
C SER A 211 -18.10 19.58 -59.97
N LEU A 212 -17.13 20.10 -59.20
CA LEU A 212 -15.72 20.24 -59.54
C LEU A 212 -14.88 19.54 -58.46
N ARG A 213 -13.76 18.92 -58.86
CA ARG A 213 -12.80 18.24 -57.97
C ARG A 213 -11.37 18.54 -58.43
N ALA A 214 -10.44 18.64 -57.49
CA ALA A 214 -9.01 18.73 -57.78
C ALA A 214 -8.39 17.33 -57.89
N LEU A 215 -7.38 17.18 -58.76
CA LEU A 215 -6.48 16.02 -58.83
C LEU A 215 -5.11 16.38 -58.25
N LYS A 216 -4.39 15.36 -57.78
CA LYS A 216 -3.03 15.43 -57.21
C LYS A 216 -2.01 16.04 -58.16
N ASN A 217 -2.19 15.80 -59.46
CA ASN A 217 -1.35 16.31 -60.55
C ASN A 217 -1.61 17.79 -60.92
N GLY A 218 -2.52 18.48 -60.21
CA GLY A 218 -2.86 19.89 -60.45
C GLY A 218 -3.86 20.15 -61.58
N SER A 219 -4.39 19.11 -62.23
CA SER A 219 -5.61 19.21 -63.04
C SER A 219 -6.88 19.10 -62.18
N PHE A 220 -8.04 19.31 -62.79
CA PHE A 220 -9.34 19.28 -62.12
C PHE A 220 -10.32 18.46 -62.97
N VAL A 221 -11.23 17.75 -62.31
CA VAL A 221 -12.35 17.04 -62.95
C VAL A 221 -13.63 17.83 -62.75
N LEU A 222 -14.30 18.13 -63.86
CA LEU A 222 -15.56 18.82 -63.93
C LEU A 222 -16.66 17.83 -64.31
N ALA A 223 -17.82 17.90 -63.66
CA ALA A 223 -18.95 17.01 -63.93
C ALA A 223 -20.23 17.81 -64.25
N SER A 224 -20.96 17.35 -65.27
CA SER A 224 -22.31 17.86 -65.59
C SER A 224 -23.39 17.21 -64.74
N THR A 225 -24.64 17.67 -64.87
CA THR A 225 -25.81 16.96 -64.34
C THR A 225 -26.17 15.68 -65.11
N LYS A 226 -25.66 15.46 -66.33
CA LYS A 226 -25.97 14.31 -67.22
C LYS A 226 -24.74 13.41 -67.48
N SER A 227 -24.06 12.98 -66.41
CA SER A 227 -22.97 11.98 -66.38
C SER A 227 -21.76 12.17 -67.31
N GLN A 228 -21.69 13.26 -68.07
CA GLN A 228 -20.50 13.71 -68.78
C GLN A 228 -19.50 14.33 -67.79
N LEU A 229 -18.23 13.96 -67.93
CA LEU A 229 -17.10 14.46 -67.17
C LEU A 229 -16.06 15.09 -68.11
N TRP A 230 -15.33 16.10 -67.64
CA TRP A 230 -14.20 16.72 -68.35
C TRP A 230 -12.98 16.84 -67.44
N LEU A 231 -11.79 16.64 -68.01
CA LEU A 231 -10.50 16.90 -67.40
C LEU A 231 -9.98 18.28 -67.86
N SER A 232 -9.52 19.12 -66.92
CA SER A 232 -8.94 20.43 -67.24
C SER A 232 -7.44 20.33 -67.55
N SER A 233 -7.01 20.91 -68.67
CA SER A 233 -5.61 21.16 -68.98
C SER A 233 -5.34 22.66 -69.08
N PHE A 234 -4.24 23.11 -68.50
CA PHE A 234 -3.88 24.53 -68.40
C PHE A 234 -2.78 24.93 -69.39
N SER A 235 -2.89 26.16 -69.87
CA SER A 235 -1.85 26.89 -70.59
C SER A 235 -1.71 28.28 -69.96
N GLU A 236 -0.63 29.01 -70.27
CA GLU A 236 -0.35 30.33 -69.68
C GLU A 236 -1.48 31.37 -69.88
N THR A 237 -2.35 31.16 -70.86
CA THR A 237 -3.42 32.11 -71.26
C THR A 237 -4.81 31.49 -71.42
N SER A 238 -4.98 30.17 -71.27
CA SER A 238 -6.30 29.54 -71.43
C SER A 238 -6.47 28.23 -70.62
N ILE A 239 -7.71 27.98 -70.20
CA ILE A 239 -8.16 26.70 -69.64
C ILE A 239 -8.85 25.92 -70.77
N GLN A 240 -8.34 24.71 -71.06
CA GLN A 240 -8.95 23.78 -72.02
C GLN A 240 -9.60 22.61 -71.27
N LEU A 241 -10.83 22.26 -71.62
CA LEU A 241 -11.53 21.10 -71.06
C LEU A 241 -11.58 19.97 -72.10
N ARG A 242 -11.12 18.79 -71.73
CA ARG A 242 -11.21 17.56 -72.54
C ARG A 242 -12.31 16.66 -71.95
N PRO A 243 -13.31 16.20 -72.73
CA PRO A 243 -14.28 15.22 -72.23
C PRO A 243 -13.58 13.88 -71.97
N LEU A 244 -13.82 13.30 -70.79
CA LEU A 244 -13.32 11.98 -70.41
C LEU A 244 -13.99 10.88 -71.22
N GLY A 245 -13.21 9.88 -71.63
CA GLY A 245 -13.70 8.77 -72.45
C GLY A 245 -14.74 7.89 -71.74
N GLN A 246 -15.99 7.95 -72.19
CA GLN A 246 -16.94 6.85 -72.01
C GLN A 246 -16.61 5.75 -73.05
N GLY A 247 -16.57 4.48 -72.63
CA GLY A 247 -15.95 3.40 -73.39
C GLY A 247 -16.57 3.17 -74.78
N MET A 248 -15.83 3.49 -75.84
CA MET A 248 -16.23 3.23 -77.23
C MET A 248 -15.87 1.82 -77.70
N SER A 249 -16.77 1.21 -78.47
CA SER A 249 -16.58 -0.13 -79.05
C SER A 249 -15.40 -0.19 -80.03
N VAL A 250 -14.85 -1.40 -80.21
CA VAL A 250 -13.48 -1.71 -80.67
C VAL A 250 -13.16 -1.42 -82.15
N PHE A 251 -13.93 -0.55 -82.82
CA PHE A 251 -13.88 -0.37 -84.28
C PHE A 251 -13.70 1.08 -84.79
N SER A 252 -13.47 2.07 -83.92
CA SER A 252 -13.25 3.47 -84.34
C SER A 252 -11.88 3.76 -85.02
N GLY A 253 -11.19 2.73 -85.52
CA GLY A 253 -9.83 2.84 -86.09
C GLY A 253 -9.74 2.99 -87.61
N ILE A 254 -10.85 2.91 -88.36
CA ILE A 254 -10.83 2.87 -89.83
C ILE A 254 -11.92 3.78 -90.42
N GLY A 255 -11.54 4.60 -91.41
CA GLY A 255 -12.49 5.19 -92.37
C GLY A 255 -12.68 6.71 -92.27
N ARG A 256 -12.08 7.46 -93.20
CA ARG A 256 -12.54 8.83 -93.53
C ARG A 256 -13.65 8.74 -94.59
N ARG A 257 -14.66 9.61 -94.46
CA ARG A 257 -15.70 10.04 -95.43
C ARG A 257 -17.07 9.35 -95.36
N VAL A 258 -18.05 10.13 -95.84
CA VAL A 258 -19.48 9.86 -96.06
C VAL A 258 -20.33 9.85 -94.79
N SER A 259 -21.51 10.46 -94.90
CA SER A 259 -22.46 10.74 -93.83
C SER A 259 -23.72 9.90 -93.95
N SER A 260 -24.38 9.69 -92.80
CA SER A 260 -25.77 9.23 -92.63
C SER A 260 -26.11 7.77 -93.02
N VAL A 261 -27.14 7.24 -92.34
CA VAL A 261 -27.75 5.91 -92.51
C VAL A 261 -26.83 4.71 -92.18
N PHE A 262 -26.80 4.33 -90.90
CA PHE A 262 -27.34 3.04 -90.44
C PHE A 262 -27.40 3.03 -88.92
N GLY A 263 -28.54 2.63 -88.35
CA GLY A 263 -28.68 2.41 -86.92
C GLY A 263 -29.63 1.26 -86.65
N PHE A 264 -29.21 0.33 -85.79
CA PHE A 264 -30.04 -0.60 -85.04
C PHE A 264 -29.24 -1.11 -83.84
N LEU A 265 -29.94 -1.42 -82.73
CA LEU A 265 -29.39 -2.07 -81.52
C LEU A 265 -28.27 -1.30 -80.78
N SER A 266 -28.53 -0.04 -80.45
CA SER A 266 -28.16 0.44 -79.11
C SER A 266 -29.39 0.30 -78.19
N SER A 267 -29.18 -0.11 -76.94
CA SER A 267 -30.20 0.00 -75.90
C SER A 267 -30.54 1.48 -75.68
N PRO A 268 -31.79 1.87 -75.37
CA PRO A 268 -32.10 3.27 -75.05
C PRO A 268 -31.20 3.75 -73.91
N ILE A 269 -30.42 4.81 -74.16
CA ILE A 269 -29.58 5.45 -73.15
C ILE A 269 -30.52 6.15 -72.16
N THR A 270 -30.77 5.51 -71.03
CA THR A 270 -31.45 6.12 -69.88
C THR A 270 -30.65 7.36 -69.47
N GLU A 271 -31.29 8.53 -69.31
CA GLU A 271 -30.58 9.76 -68.92
C GLU A 271 -30.09 9.68 -67.46
N SER A 272 -28.94 9.02 -67.25
CA SER A 272 -28.32 8.89 -65.94
C SER A 272 -27.86 10.25 -65.42
N LYS A 273 -28.34 10.62 -64.23
CA LYS A 273 -27.98 11.90 -63.60
C LYS A 273 -26.80 11.68 -62.66
N THR A 274 -25.85 12.62 -62.68
CA THR A 274 -24.70 12.60 -61.77
C THR A 274 -25.16 12.84 -60.34
N ILE A 275 -24.75 11.98 -59.41
CA ILE A 275 -25.04 12.07 -57.98
C ILE A 275 -23.84 12.68 -57.27
N CYS A 276 -22.72 11.97 -57.18
CA CYS A 276 -21.48 12.48 -56.61
C CYS A 276 -20.28 12.11 -57.49
N VAL A 277 -19.22 12.91 -57.41
CA VAL A 277 -17.91 12.58 -58.00
C VAL A 277 -16.88 12.63 -56.88
N LEU A 278 -16.16 11.52 -56.72
CA LEU A 278 -15.11 11.31 -55.74
C LEU A 278 -13.77 11.14 -56.46
N VAL A 279 -12.69 11.65 -55.87
CA VAL A 279 -11.32 11.51 -56.38
C VAL A 279 -10.49 10.87 -55.28
N HIS A 280 -9.89 9.72 -55.55
CA HIS A 280 -9.05 9.02 -54.59
C HIS A 280 -7.58 9.39 -54.81
N THR A 281 -7.02 10.11 -53.84
CA THR A 281 -5.74 10.84 -53.95
C THR A 281 -4.50 9.94 -53.91
N GLU A 282 -4.63 8.65 -53.57
CA GLU A 282 -3.50 7.71 -53.59
C GLU A 282 -3.29 7.08 -54.98
N SER A 283 -4.37 6.70 -55.67
CA SER A 283 -4.35 6.00 -56.97
C SER A 283 -4.62 6.88 -58.20
N ASP A 284 -4.91 8.18 -58.01
CA ASP A 284 -5.39 9.11 -59.06
C ASP A 284 -6.61 8.55 -59.83
N ALA A 285 -7.45 7.77 -59.13
CA ALA A 285 -8.71 7.24 -59.64
C ALA A 285 -9.88 8.20 -59.35
N VAL A 286 -10.83 8.25 -60.29
CA VAL A 286 -12.02 9.11 -60.23
C VAL A 286 -13.27 8.26 -60.33
N TYR A 287 -14.16 8.40 -59.35
CA TYR A 287 -15.41 7.66 -59.26
C TYR A 287 -16.58 8.60 -59.51
N CYS A 288 -17.49 8.23 -60.42
CA CYS A 288 -18.75 8.94 -60.65
C CYS A 288 -19.91 8.03 -60.30
N LEU A 289 -20.64 8.39 -59.24
CA LEU A 289 -21.90 7.77 -58.87
C LEU A 289 -23.03 8.46 -59.66
N THR A 290 -23.85 7.67 -60.33
CA THR A 290 -25.02 8.13 -61.09
C THR A 290 -26.30 7.48 -60.58
N THR A 291 -27.46 7.93 -61.05
CA THR A 291 -28.77 7.36 -60.68
C THR A 291 -28.95 5.87 -60.99
N SER A 292 -28.14 5.29 -61.86
CA SER A 292 -28.22 3.88 -62.26
C SER A 292 -26.98 3.07 -61.91
N GLY A 293 -25.79 3.68 -61.86
CA GLY A 293 -24.54 2.94 -61.67
C GLY A 293 -23.33 3.78 -61.25
N LEU A 294 -22.27 3.07 -60.89
CA LEU A 294 -20.99 3.61 -60.43
C LEU A 294 -19.89 3.31 -61.46
N HIS A 295 -19.16 4.35 -61.86
CA HIS A 295 -18.10 4.27 -62.89
C HIS A 295 -16.77 4.75 -62.33
N LYS A 296 -15.65 4.10 -62.71
CA LYS A 296 -14.27 4.44 -62.27
C LYS A 296 -13.38 4.72 -63.48
N TRP A 297 -12.67 5.84 -63.45
CA TRP A 297 -11.60 6.16 -64.40
C TRP A 297 -10.25 6.22 -63.69
N GLU A 298 -9.21 5.68 -64.32
CA GLU A 298 -7.81 5.92 -63.95
C GLU A 298 -7.24 7.02 -64.86
N ILE A 299 -6.59 8.03 -64.25
CA ILE A 299 -6.07 9.20 -64.96
C ILE A 299 -4.53 9.19 -64.94
N GLY A 300 -3.94 8.58 -65.97
CA GLY A 300 -2.49 8.62 -66.20
C GLY A 300 -2.03 9.93 -66.85
N GLN A 301 -0.71 10.17 -66.86
CA GLN A 301 -0.12 11.42 -67.36
C GLN A 301 -0.43 11.75 -68.85
N GLN A 302 -0.78 10.75 -69.66
CA GLN A 302 -1.14 10.94 -71.08
C GLN A 302 -2.31 10.07 -71.57
N GLN A 303 -2.93 9.25 -70.70
CA GLN A 303 -4.05 8.38 -71.07
C GLN A 303 -5.07 8.32 -69.93
N GLU A 304 -6.35 8.36 -70.32
CA GLU A 304 -7.52 8.25 -69.46
C GLU A 304 -8.20 6.92 -69.77
N ARG A 305 -8.46 6.08 -68.76
CA ARG A 305 -9.07 4.75 -68.95
C ARG A 305 -10.30 4.60 -68.08
N LEU A 306 -11.46 4.28 -68.66
CA LEU A 306 -12.59 3.72 -67.93
C LEU A 306 -12.23 2.28 -67.52
N VAL A 307 -12.28 1.99 -66.22
CA VAL A 307 -11.85 0.71 -65.63
C VAL A 307 -13.01 -0.07 -65.03
N LEU A 308 -13.94 0.62 -64.36
CA LEU A 308 -15.14 0.01 -63.76
C LEU A 308 -16.40 0.62 -64.37
N SER A 309 -17.42 -0.22 -64.57
CA SER A 309 -18.80 0.20 -64.78
C SER A 309 -19.74 -0.80 -64.09
N TRP A 310 -20.27 -0.42 -62.93
CA TRP A 310 -21.05 -1.28 -62.05
C TRP A 310 -22.50 -0.80 -61.99
N ASP A 311 -23.45 -1.71 -62.24
CA ASP A 311 -24.89 -1.42 -62.22
C ASP A 311 -25.43 -1.55 -60.79
N CYS A 312 -25.61 -0.41 -60.13
CA CYS A 312 -26.16 -0.37 -58.78
C CYS A 312 -27.63 -0.78 -58.75
N GLU A 313 -28.40 -0.44 -59.80
CA GLU A 313 -29.85 -0.57 -59.80
C GLU A 313 -30.34 -2.02 -59.90
N SER A 314 -29.66 -2.87 -60.67
CA SER A 314 -29.97 -4.31 -60.68
C SER A 314 -29.37 -5.04 -59.49
N LEU A 315 -28.10 -4.77 -59.13
CA LEU A 315 -27.36 -5.59 -58.17
C LEU A 315 -27.67 -5.30 -56.70
N LEU A 316 -28.01 -4.05 -56.33
CA LEU A 316 -28.27 -3.69 -54.93
C LEU A 316 -29.74 -3.73 -54.53
N ARG A 317 -30.69 -3.57 -55.47
CA ARG A 317 -32.12 -3.42 -55.16
C ARG A 317 -32.67 -4.59 -54.35
N GLU A 318 -32.30 -5.81 -54.71
CA GLU A 318 -32.71 -7.02 -53.99
C GLU A 318 -32.20 -7.05 -52.55
N ARG A 319 -30.87 -6.98 -52.34
CA ARG A 319 -30.31 -7.00 -50.98
C ARG A 319 -30.70 -5.79 -50.15
N LEU A 320 -30.86 -4.59 -50.73
CA LEU A 320 -31.36 -3.40 -50.00
C LEU A 320 -32.81 -3.59 -49.53
N THR A 321 -33.70 -4.08 -50.39
CA THR A 321 -35.11 -4.30 -50.01
C THR A 321 -35.26 -5.41 -48.96
N HIS A 322 -34.47 -6.48 -49.08
CA HIS A 322 -34.35 -7.49 -48.02
C HIS A 322 -33.79 -6.88 -46.72
N SER A 323 -32.65 -6.18 -46.74
CA SER A 323 -32.02 -5.63 -45.52
C SER A 323 -32.87 -4.57 -44.79
N ILE A 324 -33.72 -3.82 -45.49
CA ILE A 324 -34.52 -2.73 -44.90
C ILE A 324 -35.93 -3.19 -44.48
N TRP A 325 -36.58 -4.09 -45.24
CA TRP A 325 -37.97 -4.52 -44.98
C TRP A 325 -38.17 -6.03 -44.81
N ASN A 326 -37.10 -6.85 -44.91
CA ASN A 326 -37.14 -8.33 -44.90
C ASN A 326 -38.10 -8.92 -45.96
N PHE A 327 -38.09 -8.38 -47.18
CA PHE A 327 -38.84 -8.94 -48.30
C PHE A 327 -38.17 -10.20 -48.86
N ASP A 328 -38.85 -11.34 -48.72
CA ASP A 328 -38.47 -12.63 -49.29
C ASP A 328 -38.62 -12.65 -50.83
N ASP A 329 -38.11 -13.70 -51.48
CA ASP A 329 -38.14 -13.89 -52.94
C ASP A 329 -39.53 -14.17 -53.54
N GLY A 330 -40.59 -14.09 -52.73
CA GLY A 330 -41.98 -14.05 -53.20
C GLY A 330 -42.54 -12.64 -53.39
N ASP A 331 -41.91 -11.60 -52.84
CA ASP A 331 -42.48 -10.26 -52.69
C ASP A 331 -42.11 -9.27 -53.82
N ASP A 332 -41.90 -9.76 -55.05
CA ASP A 332 -41.57 -8.94 -56.24
C ASP A 332 -42.49 -7.72 -56.41
N GLY A 333 -43.79 -7.90 -56.14
CA GLY A 333 -44.80 -6.84 -56.22
C GLY A 333 -44.68 -5.73 -55.17
N MET A 334 -43.82 -5.90 -54.16
CA MET A 334 -43.43 -4.90 -53.16
C MET A 334 -41.97 -4.47 -53.33
N LYS A 335 -41.04 -5.39 -53.62
CA LYS A 335 -39.66 -5.10 -54.04
C LYS A 335 -39.63 -4.08 -55.19
N ALA A 336 -40.56 -4.17 -56.15
CA ALA A 336 -40.69 -3.23 -57.28
C ALA A 336 -41.35 -1.87 -56.94
N ARG A 337 -41.94 -1.70 -55.75
CA ARG A 337 -42.51 -0.40 -55.30
C ARG A 337 -41.52 0.44 -54.53
N ALA A 338 -40.59 -0.21 -53.82
CA ALA A 338 -39.55 0.44 -53.05
C ALA A 338 -38.76 1.42 -53.92
N GLN A 339 -38.79 2.69 -53.55
CA GLN A 339 -37.98 3.72 -54.19
C GLN A 339 -36.62 3.74 -53.51
N ILE A 340 -35.56 3.68 -54.31
CA ILE A 340 -34.16 3.69 -53.86
C ILE A 340 -33.48 4.88 -54.51
N ARG A 341 -32.73 5.66 -53.72
CA ARG A 341 -31.95 6.81 -54.17
C ARG A 341 -30.58 6.78 -53.51
N TYR A 342 -29.53 6.59 -54.32
CA TYR A 342 -28.16 6.85 -53.88
C TYR A 342 -27.97 8.35 -53.64
N LEU A 343 -27.19 8.74 -52.63
CA LEU A 343 -27.03 10.14 -52.22
C LEU A 343 -25.58 10.62 -52.33
N ASP A 344 -24.63 9.83 -51.80
CA ASP A 344 -23.24 10.24 -51.67
C ASP A 344 -22.28 9.05 -51.68
N LEU A 345 -20.98 9.31 -51.89
CA LEU A 345 -19.92 8.30 -52.00
C LEU A 345 -18.61 8.79 -51.36
N GLN A 346 -18.04 8.00 -50.47
CA GLN A 346 -16.73 8.24 -49.84
C GLN A 346 -15.80 7.03 -50.02
N SER A 347 -14.49 7.22 -49.86
CA SER A 347 -13.49 6.13 -49.89
C SER A 347 -12.91 5.84 -48.50
N ILE A 348 -12.57 4.58 -48.26
CA ILE A 348 -11.91 4.08 -47.06
C ILE A 348 -10.74 3.15 -47.41
N GLN A 349 -9.93 2.81 -46.41
CA GLN A 349 -8.85 1.83 -46.50
C GLN A 349 -9.41 0.45 -46.85
N GLY A 350 -9.37 0.11 -48.15
CA GLY A 350 -9.85 -1.16 -48.70
C GLY A 350 -11.19 -1.09 -49.44
N GLY A 351 -11.78 0.09 -49.67
CA GLY A 351 -13.04 0.17 -50.43
C GLY A 351 -13.70 1.54 -50.51
N LEU A 352 -15.00 1.52 -50.82
CA LEU A 352 -15.89 2.67 -50.89
C LEU A 352 -17.08 2.48 -49.95
N ILE A 353 -17.65 3.59 -49.47
CA ILE A 353 -18.92 3.61 -48.74
C ILE A 353 -19.90 4.47 -49.52
N MET A 354 -21.06 3.90 -49.85
CA MET A 354 -22.15 4.61 -50.51
C MET A 354 -23.31 4.84 -49.54
N LEU A 355 -23.78 6.09 -49.45
CA LEU A 355 -25.01 6.43 -48.72
C LEU A 355 -26.22 6.24 -49.62
N VAL A 356 -27.19 5.47 -49.14
CA VAL A 356 -28.43 5.15 -49.86
C VAL A 356 -29.63 5.49 -48.98
N ALA A 357 -30.65 6.09 -49.57
CA ALA A 357 -31.96 6.28 -48.95
C ALA A 357 -33.02 5.44 -49.69
N ALA A 358 -33.92 4.80 -48.94
CA ALA A 358 -35.01 4.02 -49.50
C ALA A 358 -36.33 4.23 -48.74
N TRP A 359 -37.45 4.25 -49.45
CA TRP A 359 -38.79 4.44 -48.88
C TRP A 359 -39.87 3.72 -49.68
N LEU A 360 -41.01 3.44 -49.03
CA LEU A 360 -42.22 2.91 -49.67
C LEU A 360 -43.26 4.05 -49.83
N PRO A 361 -43.61 4.47 -51.07
CA PRO A 361 -44.57 5.56 -51.28
C PRO A 361 -46.00 5.28 -50.76
N ASP A 362 -46.36 4.01 -50.61
CA ASP A 362 -47.68 3.57 -50.11
C ASP A 362 -47.75 3.59 -48.56
N GLU A 363 -46.61 3.67 -47.86
CA GLU A 363 -46.52 3.58 -46.40
C GLU A 363 -46.99 4.87 -45.69
N ARG A 364 -47.59 4.72 -44.49
CA ARG A 364 -48.16 5.85 -43.73
C ARG A 364 -47.87 5.73 -42.22
N PRO A 365 -47.01 6.59 -41.64
CA PRO A 365 -46.22 7.63 -42.31
C PRO A 365 -45.24 7.05 -43.34
N CYS A 366 -44.97 7.78 -44.41
CA CYS A 366 -43.89 7.41 -45.34
C CYS A 366 -42.56 7.73 -44.65
N LEU A 367 -41.78 6.71 -44.35
CA LEU A 367 -40.48 6.80 -43.71
C LEU A 367 -39.37 6.60 -44.73
N VAL A 368 -38.37 7.48 -44.69
CA VAL A 368 -37.14 7.37 -45.45
C VAL A 368 -36.11 6.71 -44.55
N ASN A 369 -35.74 5.47 -44.90
CA ASN A 369 -34.72 4.68 -44.24
C ASN A 369 -33.36 4.95 -44.92
N TYR A 370 -32.30 5.09 -44.12
CA TYR A 370 -30.95 5.30 -44.63
C TYR A 370 -30.08 4.06 -44.39
N ALA A 371 -29.25 3.72 -45.37
CA ALA A 371 -28.31 2.61 -45.30
C ALA A 371 -26.94 3.01 -45.85
N LEU A 372 -25.89 2.45 -45.26
CA LEU A 372 -24.52 2.55 -45.73
C LEU A 372 -24.14 1.22 -46.38
N VAL A 373 -23.64 1.28 -47.62
CA VAL A 373 -23.22 0.11 -48.39
C VAL A 373 -21.71 0.15 -48.56
N SER A 374 -21.01 -0.82 -47.96
CA SER A 374 -19.57 -0.97 -48.03
C SER A 374 -19.20 -1.85 -49.22
N LEU A 375 -18.43 -1.29 -50.16
CA LEU A 375 -18.06 -1.89 -51.43
C LEU A 375 -16.55 -2.13 -51.49
N CYS A 376 -16.11 -3.37 -51.68
CA CYS A 376 -14.70 -3.71 -51.89
C CYS A 376 -14.32 -3.47 -53.37
N ASP A 377 -13.38 -2.55 -53.64
CA ASP A 377 -12.88 -2.27 -54.99
C ASP A 377 -11.57 -3.04 -55.25
N VAL A 378 -11.63 -4.05 -56.11
CA VAL A 378 -10.50 -4.95 -56.42
C VAL A 378 -9.79 -4.53 -57.73
N GLY A 379 -10.08 -3.33 -58.25
CA GLY A 379 -9.45 -2.76 -59.43
C GLY A 379 -10.43 -2.61 -60.58
N ASP A 380 -10.75 -3.73 -61.25
CA ASP A 380 -11.61 -3.81 -62.44
C ASP A 380 -13.07 -4.20 -62.14
N ARG A 381 -13.36 -4.65 -60.92
CA ARG A 381 -14.68 -5.01 -60.42
C ARG A 381 -14.85 -4.70 -58.93
N ILE A 382 -16.11 -4.62 -58.50
CA ILE A 382 -16.49 -4.66 -57.09
C ILE A 382 -16.79 -6.12 -56.71
N GLU A 383 -16.51 -6.53 -55.48
CA GLU A 383 -16.88 -7.87 -54.99
C GLU A 383 -18.38 -8.00 -54.68
N ASP A 384 -18.93 -9.18 -54.93
CA ASP A 384 -20.35 -9.49 -54.71
C ASP A 384 -20.73 -9.64 -53.21
N ASP A 385 -19.73 -9.63 -52.31
CA ASP A 385 -19.90 -9.73 -50.85
C ASP A 385 -19.83 -8.35 -50.17
N TYR A 386 -20.67 -7.43 -50.65
CA TYR A 386 -20.83 -6.10 -50.06
C TYR A 386 -21.70 -6.14 -48.79
N VAL A 387 -21.34 -5.31 -47.81
CA VAL A 387 -22.05 -5.21 -46.52
C VAL A 387 -23.03 -4.04 -46.55
N ILE A 388 -24.28 -4.27 -46.14
CA ILE A 388 -25.31 -3.24 -45.97
C ILE A 388 -25.56 -3.05 -44.47
N GLU A 389 -25.27 -1.86 -43.95
CA GLU A 389 -25.64 -1.45 -42.59
C GLU A 389 -26.83 -0.47 -42.67
N VAL A 390 -27.99 -0.89 -42.17
CA VAL A 390 -29.18 -0.03 -42.08
C VAL A 390 -29.08 0.82 -40.81
N LEU A 391 -29.16 2.13 -40.96
CA LEU A 391 -29.04 3.08 -39.87
C LEU A 391 -30.34 3.16 -39.08
N LYS A 392 -30.26 3.37 -37.76
CA LYS A 392 -31.42 3.68 -36.90
C LYS A 392 -32.05 5.07 -37.20
N TYR A 393 -31.44 5.82 -38.10
CA TYR A 393 -31.87 7.12 -38.57
C TYR A 393 -32.96 6.99 -39.64
N THR A 394 -34.16 7.50 -39.32
CA THR A 394 -35.28 7.57 -40.25
C THR A 394 -35.87 8.97 -40.26
N GLN A 395 -36.28 9.46 -41.43
CA GLN A 395 -36.96 10.74 -41.59
C GLN A 395 -38.39 10.53 -42.10
N SER A 396 -39.37 11.22 -41.52
CA SER A 396 -40.73 11.28 -42.06
C SER A 396 -40.87 12.51 -42.96
N GLY A 397 -41.09 12.31 -44.26
CA GLY A 397 -41.02 13.42 -45.23
C GLY A 397 -41.43 13.07 -46.67
N HIS A 398 -41.52 14.10 -47.51
CA HIS A 398 -41.77 13.95 -48.94
C HIS A 398 -40.47 13.53 -49.67
N PRO A 399 -40.51 12.69 -50.73
CA PRO A 399 -39.32 12.24 -51.44
C PRO A 399 -38.43 13.33 -52.07
N ASP A 400 -38.86 14.59 -52.09
CA ASP A 400 -38.04 15.73 -52.56
C ASP A 400 -37.18 16.35 -51.44
N ALA A 401 -37.44 16.05 -50.17
CA ALA A 401 -36.68 16.53 -49.01
C ALA A 401 -35.44 15.67 -48.68
N VAL A 402 -35.25 14.55 -49.38
CA VAL A 402 -34.15 13.59 -49.13
C VAL A 402 -32.82 14.16 -49.64
N ALA A 403 -32.17 14.96 -48.79
CA ALA A 403 -30.89 15.61 -49.03
C ALA A 403 -29.97 15.46 -47.80
N CYS A 404 -29.32 14.30 -47.69
CA CYS A 404 -28.26 14.07 -46.71
C CYS A 404 -26.93 13.78 -47.42
N SER A 405 -25.83 14.21 -46.83
CA SER A 405 -24.45 13.95 -47.27
C SER A 405 -23.74 13.00 -46.32
N LEU A 406 -22.67 12.36 -46.82
CA LEU A 406 -21.83 11.42 -46.06
C LEU A 406 -20.47 12.04 -45.77
N LEU A 407 -20.02 11.97 -44.52
CA LEU A 407 -18.64 12.26 -44.11
C LEU A 407 -18.07 11.05 -43.35
N VAL A 408 -16.87 10.63 -43.73
CA VAL A 408 -16.09 9.59 -43.05
C VAL A 408 -14.73 10.23 -42.77
N PRO A 409 -14.38 10.55 -41.52
CA PRO A 409 -13.25 11.42 -41.23
C PRO A 409 -11.90 10.69 -41.11
N ASP A 410 -11.95 9.40 -40.79
CA ASP A 410 -10.81 8.49 -40.62
C ASP A 410 -10.75 7.52 -41.80
N PRO A 411 -9.61 7.37 -42.50
CA PRO A 411 -9.47 6.41 -43.59
C PRO A 411 -9.71 4.95 -43.16
N ALA A 412 -9.50 4.58 -41.89
CA ALA A 412 -9.83 3.23 -41.41
C ALA A 412 -11.35 2.98 -41.25
N GLY A 413 -12.20 3.98 -41.52
CA GLY A 413 -13.65 3.84 -41.68
C GLY A 413 -14.42 3.58 -40.39
N GLN A 414 -13.82 3.76 -39.22
CA GLN A 414 -14.41 3.36 -37.93
C GLN A 414 -15.65 4.18 -37.55
N LEU A 415 -15.76 5.40 -38.06
CA LEU A 415 -16.81 6.36 -37.75
C LEU A 415 -17.36 6.97 -39.04
N ALA A 416 -18.68 7.09 -39.14
CA ALA A 416 -19.39 7.73 -40.25
C ALA A 416 -20.41 8.74 -39.73
N PHE A 417 -20.55 9.84 -40.44
CA PHE A 417 -21.54 10.88 -40.19
C PHE A 417 -22.45 11.06 -41.41
N VAL A 418 -23.76 10.92 -41.20
CA VAL A 418 -24.80 11.28 -42.19
C VAL A 418 -25.42 12.60 -41.74
N TYR A 419 -25.37 13.64 -42.56
CA TYR A 419 -25.77 14.99 -42.14
C TYR A 419 -26.61 15.74 -43.18
N ASN A 420 -27.40 16.71 -42.71
CA ASN A 420 -28.14 17.67 -43.51
C ASN A 420 -28.04 19.09 -42.90
N GLU A 421 -28.85 20.05 -43.33
CA GLU A 421 -28.79 21.44 -42.84
C GLU A 421 -29.22 21.62 -41.35
N GLU A 422 -29.92 20.65 -40.73
CA GLU A 422 -30.49 20.73 -39.38
C GLU A 422 -29.92 19.70 -38.37
N GLU A 423 -29.32 18.60 -38.84
CA GLU A 423 -28.89 17.48 -37.98
C GLU A 423 -27.68 16.70 -38.52
N VAL A 424 -26.91 16.11 -37.60
CA VAL A 424 -25.83 15.16 -37.87
C VAL A 424 -26.13 13.87 -37.13
N PHE A 425 -26.17 12.74 -37.85
CA PHE A 425 -26.28 11.40 -37.29
C PHE A 425 -24.91 10.71 -37.32
N ALA A 426 -24.42 10.28 -36.16
CA ALA A 426 -23.13 9.63 -35.99
C ALA A 426 -23.30 8.11 -35.77
N GLY A 427 -22.43 7.30 -36.35
CA GLY A 427 -22.44 5.85 -36.16
C GLY A 427 -21.11 5.19 -36.54
N SER A 428 -20.87 3.99 -35.99
CA SER A 428 -19.78 3.11 -36.46
C SER A 428 -20.06 2.54 -37.84
N LEU A 429 -19.05 1.92 -38.46
CA LEU A 429 -19.23 1.12 -39.67
C LEU A 429 -18.70 -0.31 -39.49
N GLY A 430 -19.59 -1.30 -39.56
CA GLY A 430 -19.20 -2.71 -39.65
C GLY A 430 -18.75 -3.40 -38.35
N THR A 431 -18.63 -4.73 -38.42
CA THR A 431 -18.79 -5.65 -37.28
C THR A 431 -17.51 -6.08 -36.56
N ARG A 432 -16.40 -5.34 -36.67
CA ARG A 432 -15.07 -5.80 -36.18
C ARG A 432 -14.55 -5.19 -34.88
N TRP A 433 -15.16 -4.11 -34.39
CA TRP A 433 -14.84 -3.51 -33.07
C TRP A 433 -16.13 -3.12 -32.34
N THR A 434 -16.00 -2.61 -31.11
CA THR A 434 -17.14 -2.29 -30.24
C THR A 434 -18.13 -1.34 -30.92
N SER A 435 -19.42 -1.70 -30.90
CA SER A 435 -20.48 -0.90 -31.51
C SER A 435 -20.60 0.44 -30.78
N LEU A 436 -20.10 1.50 -31.41
CA LEU A 436 -20.40 2.87 -30.98
C LEU A 436 -21.91 3.09 -31.09
N VAL A 437 -22.48 3.76 -30.09
CA VAL A 437 -23.93 3.99 -30.04
C VAL A 437 -24.31 4.96 -31.15
N GLN A 438 -25.00 4.47 -32.18
CA GLN A 438 -25.55 5.31 -33.25
C GLN A 438 -26.48 6.39 -32.65
N GLU A 439 -26.17 7.68 -32.86
CA GLU A 439 -26.79 8.79 -32.14
C GLU A 439 -27.05 10.02 -33.03
N LYS A 440 -28.13 10.76 -32.73
CA LYS A 440 -28.56 11.97 -33.45
C LYS A 440 -28.15 13.23 -32.68
N ILE A 441 -27.40 14.11 -33.34
CA ILE A 441 -26.96 15.42 -32.85
C ILE A 441 -27.71 16.49 -33.64
N SER A 442 -28.42 17.39 -32.95
CA SER A 442 -29.35 18.34 -33.59
C SER A 442 -28.83 19.78 -33.54
N PHE A 443 -28.84 20.46 -34.68
CA PHE A 443 -28.46 21.87 -34.86
C PHE A 443 -29.68 22.77 -35.11
N SER A 444 -30.88 22.35 -34.66
CA SER A 444 -32.17 22.99 -34.92
C SER A 444 -32.51 24.18 -34.01
N ALA A 445 -31.49 24.83 -33.42
CA ALA A 445 -31.68 26.05 -32.63
C ALA A 445 -32.14 27.21 -33.54
N PRO A 446 -32.98 28.15 -33.06
CA PRO A 446 -33.62 29.16 -33.91
C PRO A 446 -32.60 30.17 -34.48
N GLY A 447 -32.15 29.93 -35.71
CA GLY A 447 -31.13 30.72 -36.40
C GLY A 447 -29.77 30.03 -36.55
N ASP A 448 -29.63 28.80 -36.04
CA ASP A 448 -28.52 27.90 -36.39
C ASP A 448 -28.87 27.09 -37.65
N GLY A 449 -27.88 26.33 -38.12
CA GLY A 449 -27.95 25.48 -39.30
C GLY A 449 -26.56 25.14 -39.80
N LEU A 450 -26.40 23.94 -40.35
CA LEU A 450 -25.12 23.41 -40.82
C LEU A 450 -24.86 23.82 -42.27
N LEU A 451 -23.77 24.56 -42.53
CA LEU A 451 -23.41 25.03 -43.87
C LEU A 451 -22.54 24.03 -44.67
N GLY A 452 -22.16 22.91 -44.06
CA GLY A 452 -21.30 21.87 -44.60
C GLY A 452 -20.32 21.31 -43.58
N GLY A 453 -19.53 20.32 -44.00
CA GLY A 453 -18.48 19.70 -43.19
C GLY A 453 -17.35 19.12 -44.03
N GLY A 454 -16.41 18.48 -43.36
CA GLY A 454 -15.24 17.80 -43.93
C GLY A 454 -14.37 17.22 -42.82
N SER A 455 -13.22 16.65 -43.16
CA SER A 455 -12.26 16.13 -42.19
C SER A 455 -11.00 16.98 -42.10
N VAL A 456 -10.39 17.01 -40.92
CA VAL A 456 -9.05 17.57 -40.67
C VAL A 456 -8.36 16.63 -39.69
N ASP A 457 -7.15 16.15 -40.03
CA ASP A 457 -6.30 15.30 -39.17
C ASP A 457 -7.05 14.10 -38.52
N GLY A 458 -7.98 13.48 -39.26
CA GLY A 458 -8.78 12.32 -38.84
C GLY A 458 -10.08 12.66 -38.09
N GLN A 459 -10.36 13.93 -37.82
CA GLN A 459 -11.53 14.39 -37.05
C GLN A 459 -12.66 14.91 -37.96
N GLY A 460 -13.92 14.68 -37.56
CA GLY A 460 -15.10 15.20 -38.27
C GLY A 460 -15.39 16.65 -37.90
N VAL A 461 -15.15 17.57 -38.84
CA VAL A 461 -15.31 19.02 -38.66
C VAL A 461 -16.54 19.53 -39.40
N PHE A 462 -17.36 20.30 -38.70
CA PHE A 462 -18.67 20.79 -39.13
C PHE A 462 -18.74 22.32 -38.99
N PHE A 463 -19.50 22.99 -39.86
CA PHE A 463 -19.66 24.46 -39.84
C PHE A 463 -21.10 24.89 -39.50
N SER A 464 -21.33 25.22 -38.23
CA SER A 464 -22.60 25.76 -37.71
C SER A 464 -22.68 27.29 -37.90
N LEU A 465 -23.89 27.80 -38.14
CA LEU A 465 -24.18 29.23 -38.26
C LEU A 465 -24.00 30.01 -36.94
N ILE A 466 -24.31 29.41 -35.79
CA ILE A 466 -24.11 30.04 -34.48
C ILE A 466 -22.71 29.75 -33.92
N HIS A 467 -22.25 28.51 -34.03
CA HIS A 467 -21.08 28.01 -33.30
C HIS A 467 -19.78 28.02 -34.12
N GLY A 468 -19.88 28.25 -35.44
CA GLY A 468 -18.72 28.29 -36.34
C GLY A 468 -18.17 26.89 -36.60
N LEU A 469 -16.85 26.72 -36.49
CA LEU A 469 -16.20 25.42 -36.67
C LEU A 469 -16.35 24.57 -35.40
N VAL A 470 -16.88 23.37 -35.56
CA VAL A 470 -17.21 22.42 -34.49
C VAL A 470 -16.63 21.05 -34.85
N VAL A 471 -16.00 20.38 -33.89
CA VAL A 471 -15.69 18.94 -33.99
C VAL A 471 -16.71 18.13 -33.21
N ILE A 472 -17.09 17.01 -33.81
CA ILE A 472 -17.86 15.95 -33.15
C ILE A 472 -16.93 14.75 -32.98
N SER A 473 -16.72 14.34 -31.73
CA SER A 473 -15.92 13.17 -31.37
C SER A 473 -16.70 12.26 -30.42
N PRO A 474 -16.55 10.92 -30.52
CA PRO A 474 -17.15 10.03 -29.54
C PRO A 474 -16.59 10.34 -28.15
N CYS A 475 -17.43 10.24 -27.13
CA CYS A 475 -16.97 10.20 -25.74
C CYS A 475 -16.01 9.03 -25.59
N GLN A 476 -14.73 9.31 -25.29
CA GLN A 476 -13.80 8.25 -24.91
C GLN A 476 -14.32 7.58 -23.63
N GLU A 477 -14.22 6.24 -23.56
CA GLU A 477 -14.77 5.47 -22.45
C GLU A 477 -14.28 5.99 -21.10
N GLU A 478 -15.17 5.97 -20.10
CA GLU A 478 -14.98 6.63 -18.80
C GLU A 478 -13.59 6.33 -18.20
N SER A 479 -12.91 7.40 -17.81
CA SER A 479 -11.65 7.38 -17.08
C SER A 479 -11.78 6.59 -15.79
N LEU A 480 -10.71 5.88 -15.41
CA LEU A 480 -10.67 5.15 -14.13
C LEU A 480 -10.63 6.07 -12.91
N LEU A 481 -10.43 7.38 -13.10
CA LEU A 481 -10.41 8.37 -12.02
C LEU A 481 -11.77 9.07 -11.83
N PRO A 482 -12.15 9.43 -10.59
CA PRO A 482 -13.24 10.38 -10.37
C PRO A 482 -12.96 11.69 -11.11
N PRO A 483 -13.94 12.30 -11.81
CA PRO A 483 -13.71 13.48 -12.65
C PRO A 483 -13.19 14.69 -11.86
N ALA A 484 -13.50 14.75 -10.56
CA ALA A 484 -12.96 15.75 -9.62
C ALA A 484 -11.44 15.65 -9.41
N VAL A 485 -10.88 14.45 -9.48
CA VAL A 485 -9.45 14.21 -9.28
C VAL A 485 -8.70 14.32 -10.61
N GLU A 486 -9.27 13.80 -11.70
CA GLU A 486 -8.67 13.97 -13.03
C GLU A 486 -8.56 15.44 -13.45
N THR A 487 -9.57 16.27 -13.14
CA THR A 487 -9.51 17.72 -13.43
C THR A 487 -8.42 18.43 -12.62
N SER A 488 -8.25 18.10 -11.34
CA SER A 488 -7.17 18.66 -10.50
C SER A 488 -5.77 18.25 -10.99
N LEU A 489 -5.60 16.95 -11.25
CA LEU A 489 -4.36 16.39 -11.78
C LEU A 489 -4.05 16.93 -13.19
N SER A 490 -5.05 17.19 -14.03
CA SER A 490 -4.86 17.78 -15.37
C SER A 490 -4.55 19.27 -15.33
N ALA A 491 -5.27 20.05 -14.50
CA ALA A 491 -5.09 21.50 -14.39
C ALA A 491 -3.67 21.86 -13.91
N SER A 492 -3.14 21.08 -12.96
CA SER A 492 -1.78 21.27 -12.45
C SER A 492 -0.68 20.90 -13.46
N VAL A 493 -0.98 20.18 -14.57
CA VAL A 493 -0.04 20.04 -15.71
C VAL A 493 -0.01 21.33 -16.54
N VAL A 494 -1.18 21.92 -16.77
CA VAL A 494 -1.40 23.05 -17.67
C VAL A 494 -0.85 24.37 -17.10
N ALA A 495 -0.53 24.42 -15.81
CA ALA A 495 -0.05 25.62 -15.12
C ALA A 495 1.26 26.21 -15.67
N HIS A 496 2.14 25.41 -16.31
CA HIS A 496 3.43 25.89 -16.85
C HIS A 496 3.79 25.31 -18.24
N PRO A 497 3.27 25.93 -19.32
CA PRO A 497 4.04 26.07 -20.54
C PRO A 497 4.11 27.52 -21.10
N GLU A 498 5.24 27.83 -21.73
CA GLU A 498 5.50 28.89 -22.72
C GLU A 498 5.53 30.39 -22.31
N ASP A 499 4.78 30.90 -21.33
CA ASP A 499 4.68 32.37 -21.11
C ASP A 499 5.80 33.03 -20.26
N MET A 500 6.75 32.26 -19.71
CA MET A 500 7.89 32.79 -18.91
C MET A 500 9.11 33.12 -19.79
N THR A 501 9.71 34.31 -19.62
CA THR A 501 10.92 34.65 -20.38
C THR A 501 12.13 33.81 -19.92
N ALA A 502 12.93 33.33 -20.88
CA ALA A 502 14.05 32.43 -20.62
C ALA A 502 15.13 33.01 -19.67
N LEU A 503 15.18 34.34 -19.52
CA LEU A 503 16.12 35.02 -18.63
C LEU A 503 15.65 35.00 -17.17
N GLU A 504 14.37 35.25 -16.91
CA GLU A 504 13.77 35.17 -15.58
C GLU A 504 13.71 33.71 -15.09
N ALA A 505 13.41 32.80 -16.01
CA ALA A 505 13.49 31.36 -15.78
C ALA A 505 14.88 30.86 -15.36
N SER A 506 15.96 31.62 -15.59
CA SER A 506 17.32 31.25 -15.19
C SER A 506 17.75 31.80 -13.82
N LEU A 507 17.03 32.78 -13.26
CA LEU A 507 17.45 33.52 -12.06
C LEU A 507 16.88 32.95 -10.75
N LEU A 508 15.98 31.96 -10.82
CA LEU A 508 15.36 31.30 -9.66
C LEU A 508 15.70 29.79 -9.55
N ARG A 509 16.43 29.21 -10.50
CA ARG A 509 16.73 27.76 -10.53
C ARG A 509 17.92 27.39 -9.64
N GLY A 510 17.64 26.83 -8.47
CA GLY A 510 18.55 25.92 -7.77
C GLY A 510 18.35 24.46 -8.23
N ASP A 511 19.08 23.53 -7.62
CA ASP A 511 19.17 22.12 -8.04
C ASP A 511 17.88 21.27 -7.91
N SER A 512 16.73 21.86 -7.55
CA SER A 512 15.46 21.13 -7.37
C SER A 512 14.77 20.72 -8.67
N ASN A 513 15.03 21.43 -9.78
CA ASN A 513 14.26 21.35 -11.02
C ASN A 513 14.04 19.93 -11.56
N GLN A 514 15.08 19.10 -11.56
CA GLN A 514 15.02 17.76 -12.16
C GLN A 514 14.11 16.79 -11.38
N GLN A 515 13.86 17.03 -10.08
CA GLN A 515 12.92 16.22 -9.30
C GLN A 515 11.46 16.62 -9.57
N ASP A 516 11.19 17.92 -9.77
CA ASP A 516 9.87 18.42 -10.11
C ASP A 516 9.45 17.97 -11.52
N GLU A 517 10.38 18.06 -12.49
CA GLU A 517 10.18 17.58 -13.87
C GLU A 517 9.87 16.06 -13.91
N ASN A 518 10.53 15.24 -13.08
CA ASN A 518 10.25 13.81 -12.96
C ASN A 518 8.88 13.52 -12.32
N VAL A 519 8.45 14.28 -11.29
CA VAL A 519 7.11 14.12 -10.68
C VAL A 519 6.01 14.41 -11.70
N GLU A 520 6.17 15.48 -12.48
CA GLU A 520 5.20 15.86 -13.50
C GLU A 520 5.13 14.82 -14.64
N ALA A 521 6.26 14.22 -15.00
CA ALA A 521 6.28 13.13 -15.98
C ALA A 521 5.63 11.82 -15.48
N LEU A 522 5.85 11.41 -14.21
CA LEU A 522 5.18 10.24 -13.66
C LEU A 522 3.67 10.46 -13.56
N LYS A 523 3.24 11.67 -13.18
CA LYS A 523 1.85 12.14 -13.16
C LYS A 523 1.21 12.11 -14.56
N MET A 524 1.94 12.53 -15.60
CA MET A 524 1.49 12.39 -16.99
C MET A 524 1.40 10.92 -17.43
N ALA A 525 2.38 10.07 -17.10
CA ALA A 525 2.31 8.63 -17.38
C ALA A 525 1.09 7.96 -16.69
N PHE A 526 0.76 8.41 -15.48
CA PHE A 526 -0.43 7.99 -14.74
C PHE A 526 -1.73 8.44 -15.43
N LEU A 527 -1.84 9.71 -15.83
CA LEU A 527 -3.01 10.24 -16.56
C LEU A 527 -3.25 9.52 -17.89
N HIS A 528 -2.20 9.27 -18.68
CA HIS A 528 -2.32 8.45 -19.91
C HIS A 528 -2.81 7.02 -19.58
N SER A 529 -2.33 6.40 -18.49
CA SER A 529 -2.80 5.06 -18.08
C SER A 529 -4.28 5.06 -17.65
N CYS A 530 -4.75 6.10 -16.96
CA CYS A 530 -6.15 6.23 -16.55
C CYS A 530 -7.11 6.40 -17.73
N ARG A 531 -6.62 6.98 -18.84
CA ARG A 531 -7.32 7.11 -20.14
C ARG A 531 -7.13 5.91 -21.07
N LYS A 532 -6.62 4.77 -20.55
CA LYS A 532 -6.33 3.53 -21.30
C LYS A 532 -5.30 3.69 -22.44
N ASP A 533 -4.56 4.81 -22.49
CA ASP A 533 -3.44 5.01 -23.41
C ASP A 533 -2.19 4.31 -22.86
N HIS A 534 -2.20 2.99 -22.99
CA HIS A 534 -1.15 2.16 -22.41
C HIS A 534 0.22 2.37 -23.07
N GLY A 535 0.24 2.81 -24.34
CA GLY A 535 1.45 3.02 -25.13
C GLY A 535 2.21 4.29 -24.76
N MET A 536 1.54 5.45 -24.70
CA MET A 536 2.20 6.69 -24.28
C MET A 536 2.64 6.63 -22.82
N SER A 537 1.80 6.07 -21.95
CA SER A 537 2.12 5.84 -20.53
C SER A 537 3.42 5.04 -20.36
N GLN A 538 3.55 3.90 -21.06
CA GLN A 538 4.76 3.08 -21.03
C GLN A 538 5.97 3.83 -21.61
N SER A 539 5.79 4.53 -22.73
CA SER A 539 6.88 5.27 -23.38
C SER A 539 7.44 6.40 -22.51
N ILE A 540 6.62 7.04 -21.67
CA ILE A 540 7.09 8.05 -20.71
C ILE A 540 7.92 7.39 -19.60
N ILE A 541 7.43 6.26 -19.05
CA ILE A 541 8.11 5.52 -17.97
C ILE A 541 9.48 5.00 -18.43
N GLU A 542 9.55 4.39 -19.61
CA GLU A 542 10.79 3.84 -20.17
C GLU A 542 11.82 4.92 -20.51
N LYS A 543 11.38 6.13 -20.88
CA LYS A 543 12.28 7.25 -21.21
C LYS A 543 12.83 7.98 -19.99
N GLN A 544 12.04 8.11 -18.91
CA GLN A 544 12.42 8.93 -17.75
C GLN A 544 12.85 8.14 -16.52
N PHE A 545 12.44 6.87 -16.39
CA PHE A 545 12.77 6.02 -15.25
C PHE A 545 13.49 4.74 -15.70
N PRO A 546 14.76 4.85 -16.18
CA PRO A 546 15.60 3.68 -16.46
C PRO A 546 15.85 2.86 -15.18
N VAL A 547 16.29 1.61 -15.35
CA VAL A 547 16.31 0.58 -14.28
C VAL A 547 17.25 0.93 -13.11
N GLU A 548 18.23 1.81 -13.30
CA GLU A 548 19.34 2.02 -12.35
C GLU A 548 19.02 3.02 -11.22
N ASP A 549 18.06 3.94 -11.39
CA ASP A 549 17.80 5.07 -10.47
C ASP A 549 16.69 4.83 -9.43
N ALA A 550 16.75 3.71 -8.70
CA ALA A 550 15.72 3.32 -7.71
C ALA A 550 15.40 4.43 -6.68
N ARG A 551 16.41 5.11 -6.13
CA ARG A 551 16.22 6.17 -5.11
C ARG A 551 15.46 7.40 -5.63
N VAL A 552 15.60 7.72 -6.91
CA VAL A 552 14.88 8.85 -7.52
C VAL A 552 13.43 8.45 -7.73
N LEU A 553 13.19 7.22 -8.18
CA LEU A 553 11.85 6.63 -8.33
C LEU A 553 11.11 6.58 -6.99
N ASP A 554 11.76 6.16 -5.90
CA ASP A 554 11.21 6.17 -4.54
C ASP A 554 10.72 7.56 -4.11
N LEU A 555 11.55 8.60 -4.26
CA LEU A 555 11.21 9.98 -3.91
C LEU A 555 10.07 10.54 -4.77
N VAL A 556 10.09 10.25 -6.07
CA VAL A 556 9.06 10.72 -7.03
C VAL A 556 7.71 10.06 -6.77
N VAL A 557 7.68 8.75 -6.47
CA VAL A 557 6.45 8.01 -6.12
C VAL A 557 5.89 8.47 -4.77
N ALA A 558 6.73 8.65 -3.76
CA ALA A 558 6.32 9.17 -2.46
C ALA A 558 5.68 10.57 -2.58
N ARG A 559 6.35 11.49 -3.29
CA ARG A 559 5.93 12.88 -3.43
C ARG A 559 4.69 13.05 -4.32
N LEU A 560 4.51 12.21 -5.35
CA LEU A 560 3.27 12.20 -6.13
C LEU A 560 2.09 11.67 -5.30
N SER A 561 2.32 10.67 -4.43
CA SER A 561 1.28 10.20 -3.51
C SER A 561 0.93 11.24 -2.44
N GLU A 562 1.91 11.89 -1.82
CA GLU A 562 1.71 13.03 -0.90
C GLU A 562 0.88 14.14 -1.57
N THR A 563 1.27 14.54 -2.78
CA THR A 563 0.57 15.57 -3.57
C THR A 563 -0.89 15.18 -3.84
N MET A 564 -1.16 13.94 -4.26
CA MET A 564 -2.52 13.44 -4.52
C MET A 564 -3.39 13.36 -3.24
N VAL A 565 -2.77 13.03 -2.11
CA VAL A 565 -3.44 12.87 -0.81
C VAL A 565 -3.75 14.22 -0.17
N ASP A 566 -2.89 15.22 -0.35
CA ASP A 566 -3.07 16.58 0.21
C ASP A 566 -3.60 17.62 -0.81
N ASP A 567 -4.01 17.17 -2.00
CA ASP A 567 -4.48 18.04 -3.10
C ASP A 567 -5.72 18.88 -2.75
N PHE A 568 -5.88 19.98 -3.47
CA PHE A 568 -7.07 20.84 -3.44
C PHE A 568 -8.24 20.17 -4.17
N PRO A 569 -9.49 20.29 -3.68
CA PRO A 569 -10.64 19.73 -4.37
C PRO A 569 -11.10 20.64 -5.52
N ALA A 570 -10.69 20.33 -6.75
CA ALA A 570 -11.03 21.11 -7.95
C ALA A 570 -12.54 21.30 -8.21
N THR A 571 -13.41 20.43 -7.67
CA THR A 571 -14.87 20.57 -7.75
C THR A 571 -15.51 21.50 -6.73
N ASP A 572 -14.73 22.12 -5.82
CA ASP A 572 -15.25 23.04 -4.81
C ASP A 572 -14.88 24.51 -5.11
N PRO A 573 -15.82 25.31 -5.67
CA PRO A 573 -15.55 26.67 -6.13
C PRO A 573 -15.31 27.70 -4.99
N ARG A 574 -15.21 27.23 -3.74
CA ARG A 574 -14.74 28.05 -2.62
C ARG A 574 -13.22 28.16 -2.59
N TRP A 575 -12.51 27.11 -3.03
CA TRP A 575 -11.04 27.06 -3.01
C TRP A 575 -10.41 27.97 -4.06
N THR A 576 -11.08 28.17 -5.20
CA THR A 576 -10.62 28.98 -6.33
C THR A 576 -10.21 30.40 -5.91
N LYS A 577 -10.92 31.01 -4.94
CA LYS A 577 -10.60 32.35 -4.40
C LYS A 577 -9.49 32.38 -3.33
N SER A 578 -8.97 31.23 -2.93
CA SER A 578 -7.93 31.08 -1.89
C SER A 578 -6.64 30.44 -2.41
N VAL A 579 -6.69 29.84 -3.59
CA VAL A 579 -5.54 29.65 -4.47
C VAL A 579 -5.25 31.01 -5.16
N PRO A 580 -3.99 31.36 -5.50
CA PRO A 580 -3.72 32.53 -6.34
C PRO A 580 -4.38 32.38 -7.72
N ASP A 581 -5.21 33.36 -8.08
CA ASP A 581 -6.04 33.42 -9.29
C ASP A 581 -6.95 32.20 -9.59
N GLU A 582 -8.22 32.26 -9.16
CA GLU A 582 -9.35 32.33 -10.10
C GLU A 582 -10.70 32.68 -9.39
N GLY A 583 -11.78 32.90 -10.16
CA GLY A 583 -12.95 33.69 -9.71
C GLY A 583 -14.30 32.98 -9.61
N SER A 584 -14.78 32.76 -8.38
CA SER A 584 -16.19 32.55 -7.96
C SER A 584 -16.92 31.25 -8.39
N GLY A 585 -17.84 30.68 -7.61
CA GLY A 585 -18.19 30.96 -6.20
C GLY A 585 -19.62 30.58 -5.81
N PHE A 586 -19.83 29.38 -5.26
CA PHE A 586 -21.11 28.89 -4.68
C PHE A 586 -20.85 28.10 -3.39
N SER A 587 -21.90 27.78 -2.60
CA SER A 587 -21.72 27.32 -1.20
C SER A 587 -22.60 26.14 -0.78
N HIS A 588 -22.00 24.94 -0.68
CA HIS A 588 -22.56 23.77 0.03
C HIS A 588 -21.42 22.94 0.69
N SER A 589 -21.20 23.10 1.99
CA SER A 589 -19.91 22.81 2.64
C SER A 589 -19.91 21.64 3.66
N SER A 590 -20.68 20.57 3.42
CA SER A 590 -20.73 19.42 4.35
C SER A 590 -20.57 18.06 3.67
N LEU A 591 -21.48 17.73 2.74
CA LEU A 591 -21.49 16.43 2.04
C LEU A 591 -20.29 16.25 1.08
N LEU A 592 -19.74 17.36 0.57
CA LEU A 592 -18.67 17.34 -0.42
C LEU A 592 -17.34 16.80 0.15
N LEU A 593 -16.98 17.18 1.38
CA LEU A 593 -15.75 16.72 2.05
C LEU A 593 -15.69 15.19 2.21
N LEU A 594 -16.81 14.55 2.56
CA LEU A 594 -16.87 13.09 2.71
C LEU A 594 -16.82 12.35 1.37
N HIS A 595 -17.23 13.00 0.27
CA HIS A 595 -17.05 12.51 -1.09
C HIS A 595 -15.58 12.65 -1.51
N GLN A 596 -15.01 13.86 -1.39
CA GLN A 596 -13.61 14.18 -1.71
C GLN A 596 -12.60 13.24 -1.05
N LEU A 597 -12.76 12.92 0.25
CA LEU A 597 -11.88 11.97 0.94
C LEU A 597 -11.99 10.53 0.41
N LYS A 598 -13.18 10.10 -0.04
CA LYS A 598 -13.36 8.81 -0.73
C LYS A 598 -12.79 8.84 -2.14
N ASP A 599 -12.93 9.95 -2.85
CA ASP A 599 -12.42 10.12 -4.21
C ASP A 599 -10.89 10.07 -4.21
N LYS A 600 -10.24 10.75 -3.25
CA LYS A 600 -8.80 10.63 -2.97
C LYS A 600 -8.38 9.18 -2.68
N LEU A 601 -9.16 8.44 -1.88
CA LEU A 601 -8.88 7.03 -1.62
C LEU A 601 -9.05 6.15 -2.88
N THR A 602 -10.04 6.41 -3.74
CA THR A 602 -10.17 5.68 -5.02
C THR A 602 -9.05 6.03 -5.99
N ALA A 603 -8.65 7.30 -6.09
CA ALA A 603 -7.52 7.72 -6.91
C ALA A 603 -6.20 7.10 -6.42
N HIS A 604 -5.99 7.01 -5.10
CA HIS A 604 -4.83 6.33 -4.51
C HIS A 604 -4.83 4.83 -4.83
N LYS A 605 -5.99 4.16 -4.83
CA LYS A 605 -6.11 2.77 -5.30
C LYS A 605 -5.83 2.59 -6.79
N VAL A 606 -6.29 3.50 -7.65
CA VAL A 606 -5.99 3.49 -9.09
C VAL A 606 -4.50 3.82 -9.35
N TYR A 607 -3.89 4.65 -8.52
CA TYR A 607 -2.45 4.90 -8.52
C TYR A 607 -1.66 3.63 -8.15
N LEU A 608 -2.10 2.87 -7.14
CA LEU A 608 -1.51 1.58 -6.79
C LEU A 608 -1.68 0.54 -7.90
N SER A 609 -2.84 0.43 -8.56
CA SER A 609 -3.00 -0.49 -9.68
C SER A 609 -2.08 -0.12 -10.86
N PHE A 610 -1.95 1.16 -11.17
CA PHE A 610 -0.95 1.67 -12.13
C PHE A 610 0.49 1.29 -11.75
N LEU A 611 0.91 1.51 -10.49
CA LEU A 611 2.25 1.14 -10.02
C LEU A 611 2.51 -0.38 -10.10
N CYS A 612 1.49 -1.20 -9.91
CA CYS A 612 1.54 -2.66 -10.06
C CYS A 612 1.60 -3.09 -11.54
N GLU A 613 0.67 -2.62 -12.37
CA GLU A 613 0.57 -2.93 -13.81
C GLU A 613 1.85 -2.57 -14.58
N ARG A 614 2.53 -1.49 -14.19
CA ARG A 614 3.79 -1.04 -14.81
C ARG A 614 5.04 -1.62 -14.15
N GLY A 615 4.90 -2.51 -13.17
CA GLY A 615 6.01 -3.10 -12.42
C GLY A 615 6.82 -2.10 -11.58
N ILE A 616 6.36 -0.85 -11.45
CA ILE A 616 7.05 0.21 -10.70
C ILE A 616 7.15 -0.15 -9.22
N LEU A 617 6.09 -0.73 -8.64
CA LEU A 617 6.09 -1.15 -7.23
C LEU A 617 7.22 -2.15 -6.92
N GLN A 618 7.59 -3.01 -7.89
CA GLN A 618 8.68 -4.00 -7.75
C GLN A 618 10.09 -3.40 -7.89
N ARG A 619 10.19 -2.12 -8.28
CA ARG A 619 11.44 -1.37 -8.49
C ARG A 619 11.75 -0.37 -7.36
N LEU A 620 10.83 -0.20 -6.41
CA LEU A 620 11.01 0.62 -5.21
C LEU A 620 12.03 -0.04 -4.27
N GLY A 621 12.89 0.77 -3.64
CA GLY A 621 13.97 0.28 -2.77
C GLY A 621 13.73 0.54 -1.28
N ASP A 622 14.64 0.03 -0.45
CA ASP A 622 14.78 0.41 0.97
C ASP A 622 15.38 1.84 1.14
N ALA A 623 15.02 2.76 0.24
CA ALA A 623 15.53 4.12 0.22
C ALA A 623 14.81 5.00 1.27
N ARG A 624 15.41 5.12 2.46
CA ARG A 624 14.99 6.13 3.45
C ARG A 624 14.98 7.52 2.82
N LEU A 625 13.78 8.08 2.66
CA LEU A 625 13.55 9.48 2.26
C LEU A 625 14.10 10.47 3.30
N ARG A 626 14.16 10.04 4.56
CA ARG A 626 14.74 10.73 5.72
C ARG A 626 15.06 9.70 6.80
N ASP A 627 15.94 10.01 7.74
CA ASP A 627 16.06 9.19 8.95
C ASP A 627 14.74 9.18 9.72
N GLY A 628 14.26 7.97 10.05
CA GLY A 628 12.97 7.73 10.68
C GLY A 628 11.78 7.60 9.73
N CYS A 629 11.92 7.85 8.41
CA CYS A 629 10.82 7.61 7.48
C CYS A 629 10.68 6.12 7.11
N PRO A 630 9.44 5.62 6.93
CA PRO A 630 9.19 4.27 6.42
C PRO A 630 9.61 4.13 4.95
N CYS A 631 9.79 2.89 4.49
CA CYS A 631 10.05 2.60 3.08
C CYS A 631 8.85 2.97 2.18
N THR A 632 9.10 3.25 0.90
CA THR A 632 8.13 3.86 -0.03
C THR A 632 6.78 3.13 -0.08
N ALA A 633 6.78 1.80 -0.20
CA ALA A 633 5.53 1.01 -0.20
C ALA A 633 4.77 1.08 1.14
N ARG A 634 5.47 1.21 2.27
CA ARG A 634 4.83 1.37 3.59
C ARG A 634 4.30 2.79 3.79
N LEU A 635 4.95 3.81 3.23
CA LEU A 635 4.44 5.18 3.18
C LEU A 635 3.15 5.28 2.35
N LEU A 636 3.10 4.63 1.17
CA LEU A 636 1.86 4.52 0.38
C LEU A 636 0.74 3.86 1.19
N CYS A 637 1.05 2.86 2.02
CA CYS A 637 0.09 2.23 2.92
C CYS A 637 -0.36 3.18 4.03
N GLU A 638 0.57 3.92 4.67
CA GLU A 638 0.25 4.96 5.67
C GLU A 638 -0.67 6.05 5.10
N HIS A 639 -0.44 6.52 3.87
CA HIS A 639 -1.29 7.51 3.22
C HIS A 639 -2.75 7.03 3.09
N ALA A 640 -2.96 5.76 2.72
CA ALA A 640 -4.30 5.18 2.65
C ALA A 640 -4.92 4.93 4.04
N GLU A 641 -4.11 4.53 5.03
CA GLU A 641 -4.55 4.43 6.43
C GLU A 641 -4.97 5.79 7.00
N LYS A 642 -4.24 6.87 6.71
CA LYS A 642 -4.56 8.24 7.12
C LYS A 642 -5.78 8.80 6.39
N LEU A 643 -5.99 8.48 5.11
CA LEU A 643 -7.26 8.74 4.41
C LEU A 643 -8.44 8.03 5.10
N MET A 644 -8.29 6.77 5.49
CA MET A 644 -9.32 6.02 6.22
C MET A 644 -9.60 6.60 7.62
N ALA A 645 -8.57 7.04 8.34
CA ALA A 645 -8.70 7.76 9.61
C ALA A 645 -9.40 9.13 9.43
N ALA A 646 -9.08 9.87 8.36
CA ALA A 646 -9.73 11.14 8.02
C ALA A 646 -11.24 10.95 7.70
N ILE A 647 -11.58 9.90 6.94
CA ILE A 647 -12.97 9.51 6.67
C ILE A 647 -13.72 9.18 7.98
N ALA A 648 -13.08 8.44 8.89
CA ALA A 648 -13.65 8.10 10.21
C ALA A 648 -13.89 9.36 11.06
N LEU A 649 -12.88 10.24 11.16
CA LEU A 649 -12.96 11.50 11.88
C LEU A 649 -14.03 12.43 11.31
N LYS A 650 -14.18 12.49 9.98
CA LYS A 650 -15.24 13.28 9.32
C LYS A 650 -16.64 12.76 9.67
N GLN A 651 -16.83 11.45 9.77
CA GLN A 651 -18.11 10.86 10.21
C GLN A 651 -18.42 11.16 11.68
N GLN A 652 -17.41 11.25 12.56
CA GLN A 652 -17.62 11.70 13.95
C GLN A 652 -17.90 13.21 14.02
N HIS A 653 -17.26 14.03 13.17
CA HIS A 653 -17.54 15.46 13.04
C HIS A 653 -19.00 15.73 12.62
N GLU A 654 -19.59 14.90 11.76
CA GLU A 654 -21.01 15.00 11.38
C GLU A 654 -21.97 14.67 12.54
N ARG A 655 -21.55 13.81 13.47
CA ARG A 655 -22.30 13.50 14.70
C ARG A 655 -22.11 14.56 15.77
N GLN A 656 -20.93 15.16 15.85
CA GLN A 656 -20.52 16.10 16.90
C GLN A 656 -19.64 17.24 16.38
N PRO A 657 -20.26 18.25 15.72
CA PRO A 657 -19.50 19.34 15.12
C PRO A 657 -18.81 20.24 16.17
N GLU A 658 -19.42 20.47 17.34
CA GLU A 658 -18.93 21.47 18.30
C GLU A 658 -17.67 21.05 19.06
N LEU A 659 -17.47 19.76 19.31
CA LEU A 659 -16.23 19.24 19.87
C LEU A 659 -15.15 19.24 18.79
N VAL A 660 -15.37 18.52 17.68
CA VAL A 660 -14.34 18.33 16.65
C VAL A 660 -13.93 19.66 15.97
N ALA A 661 -14.84 20.62 15.80
CA ALA A 661 -14.49 21.95 15.26
C ALA A 661 -13.66 22.81 16.23
N ARG A 662 -13.73 22.59 17.55
CA ARG A 662 -12.78 23.19 18.51
C ARG A 662 -11.39 22.57 18.34
N MET A 663 -11.30 21.24 18.30
CA MET A 663 -10.03 20.53 18.13
C MET A 663 -9.30 20.98 16.85
N ILE A 664 -10.02 21.01 15.73
CA ILE A 664 -9.51 21.45 14.42
C ILE A 664 -8.94 22.88 14.47
N ARG A 665 -9.61 23.81 15.17
CA ARG A 665 -9.10 25.19 15.33
C ARG A 665 -7.82 25.22 16.17
N ARG A 666 -7.72 24.41 17.23
CA ARG A 666 -6.52 24.30 18.07
C ARG A 666 -5.34 23.67 17.30
N VAL A 667 -5.57 22.62 16.50
CA VAL A 667 -4.58 22.07 15.57
C VAL A 667 -4.09 23.13 14.57
N LEU A 668 -4.99 23.83 13.87
CA LEU A 668 -4.58 24.85 12.89
C LEU A 668 -3.84 26.02 13.53
N THR A 669 -4.19 26.39 14.76
CA THR A 669 -3.44 27.38 15.56
C THR A 669 -2.04 26.88 15.89
N ARG A 670 -1.89 25.60 16.30
CA ARG A 670 -0.59 24.95 16.55
C ARG A 670 0.25 24.78 15.28
N ARG A 671 -0.37 24.63 14.10
CA ARG A 671 0.27 24.68 12.77
C ARG A 671 0.59 26.10 12.27
N LEU A 672 0.14 27.15 12.95
CA LEU A 672 0.24 28.56 12.53
C LEU A 672 -0.45 28.87 11.17
N VAL A 673 -1.48 28.10 10.78
CA VAL A 673 -2.18 28.24 9.49
C VAL A 673 -3.38 29.18 9.61
N SER A 674 -3.37 30.28 8.87
CA SER A 674 -4.51 31.19 8.74
C SER A 674 -5.60 30.60 7.84
N VAL A 675 -6.84 30.50 8.35
CA VAL A 675 -8.00 30.06 7.57
C VAL A 675 -8.50 31.23 6.69
N PRO A 676 -8.58 31.09 5.35
CA PRO A 676 -9.13 32.12 4.47
C PRO A 676 -10.62 32.37 4.71
N GLU A 677 -11.09 33.61 4.55
CA GLU A 677 -12.49 34.02 4.82
C GLU A 677 -13.56 33.21 4.04
N ASN A 678 -13.18 32.60 2.91
CA ASN A 678 -14.07 31.79 2.07
C ASN A 678 -14.20 30.32 2.51
N LEU A 679 -13.35 29.85 3.44
CA LEU A 679 -13.23 28.44 3.83
C LEU A 679 -13.55 28.25 5.33
N THR A 680 -13.97 27.04 5.70
CA THR A 680 -14.08 26.66 7.12
C THR A 680 -12.75 26.06 7.61
N PRO A 681 -12.49 26.09 8.93
CA PRO A 681 -11.36 25.37 9.51
C PRO A 681 -11.34 23.87 9.16
N ALA A 682 -12.52 23.25 8.98
CA ALA A 682 -12.60 21.85 8.57
C ALA A 682 -12.12 21.61 7.14
N ASP A 683 -12.38 22.53 6.21
CA ASP A 683 -11.89 22.43 4.82
C ASP A 683 -10.35 22.46 4.79
N VAL A 684 -9.74 23.38 5.54
CA VAL A 684 -8.27 23.52 5.62
C VAL A 684 -7.62 22.30 6.28
N PHE A 685 -8.21 21.76 7.35
CA PHE A 685 -7.68 20.61 8.06
C PHE A 685 -7.83 19.29 7.28
N PHE A 686 -9.00 19.02 6.67
CA PHE A 686 -9.22 17.80 5.88
C PHE A 686 -8.55 17.84 4.48
N ARG A 687 -7.89 18.96 4.12
CA ARG A 687 -6.94 18.99 3.01
C ARG A 687 -5.64 18.26 3.35
N GLU A 688 -5.00 18.59 4.47
CA GLU A 688 -3.71 18.03 4.92
C GLU A 688 -3.90 16.68 5.64
N VAL A 689 -4.25 15.65 4.87
CA VAL A 689 -4.51 14.29 5.35
C VAL A 689 -3.23 13.58 5.81
N THR A 690 -2.06 13.90 5.24
CA THR A 690 -0.77 13.36 5.70
C THR A 690 -0.47 13.64 7.17
N ARG A 691 -1.10 14.67 7.75
CA ARG A 691 -0.95 15.14 9.15
C ARG A 691 -2.22 14.95 9.98
N ILE A 692 -3.14 14.06 9.59
CA ILE A 692 -4.42 13.87 10.29
C ILE A 692 -4.25 13.48 11.77
N ASP A 693 -3.09 12.91 12.11
CA ASP A 693 -2.64 12.43 13.42
C ASP A 693 -2.38 13.54 14.45
N ASP A 694 -2.08 14.78 14.05
CA ASP A 694 -1.91 15.93 14.98
C ASP A 694 -3.10 16.11 15.95
N ILE A 695 -4.31 15.75 15.51
CA ILE A 695 -5.53 15.93 16.31
C ILE A 695 -5.57 15.00 17.53
N ILE A 696 -4.81 13.90 17.52
CA ILE A 696 -4.84 12.89 18.58
C ILE A 696 -4.22 13.43 19.88
N GLU A 697 -3.15 14.22 19.80
CA GLU A 697 -2.62 14.93 20.98
C GLU A 697 -3.59 16.01 21.47
N VAL A 698 -4.12 16.81 20.53
CA VAL A 698 -5.01 17.95 20.84
C VAL A 698 -6.34 17.50 21.47
N LEU A 699 -6.83 16.30 21.13
CA LEU A 699 -7.99 15.69 21.78
C LEU A 699 -7.74 15.44 23.28
N LEU A 700 -6.55 14.98 23.67
CA LEU A 700 -6.19 14.82 25.08
C LEU A 700 -6.01 16.18 25.78
N GLU A 701 -5.34 17.13 25.12
CA GLU A 701 -5.14 18.47 25.68
C GLU A 701 -6.47 19.16 26.02
N GLU A 702 -7.51 18.97 25.19
CA GLU A 702 -8.85 19.53 25.42
C GLU A 702 -9.68 18.71 26.43
N GLU A 703 -9.42 17.41 26.59
CA GLU A 703 -10.00 16.59 27.66
C GLU A 703 -9.47 17.01 29.03
N ASP A 704 -8.15 17.15 29.19
CA ASP A 704 -7.49 17.70 30.38
C ASP A 704 -8.02 19.10 30.73
N ASP A 705 -8.20 19.95 29.71
CA ASP A 705 -8.75 21.30 29.83
C ASP A 705 -10.21 21.30 30.31
N VAL A 706 -11.05 20.37 29.83
CA VAL A 706 -12.45 20.22 30.26
C VAL A 706 -12.51 19.67 31.69
N LEU A 707 -11.70 18.67 32.04
CA LEU A 707 -11.63 18.09 33.39
C LEU A 707 -11.16 19.11 34.44
N GLN A 708 -10.29 20.05 34.06
CA GLN A 708 -9.90 21.16 34.92
C GLN A 708 -11.01 22.20 35.11
N ARG A 709 -11.86 22.43 34.10
CA ARG A 709 -12.97 23.40 34.14
C ARG A 709 -14.21 22.86 34.84
N CYS A 710 -14.63 21.64 34.52
CA CYS A 710 -15.93 21.09 34.86
C CYS A 710 -15.92 20.19 36.11
N ARG A 711 -15.07 20.53 37.11
CA ARG A 711 -15.03 19.90 38.44
C ARG A 711 -16.36 19.95 39.21
N GLU A 712 -17.34 20.73 38.74
CA GLU A 712 -18.67 20.85 39.34
C GLU A 712 -19.76 20.13 38.51
N ASP A 713 -19.50 19.72 37.25
CA ASP A 713 -20.43 18.93 36.42
C ASP A 713 -19.71 17.72 35.79
N MET A 714 -19.72 16.63 36.54
CA MET A 714 -19.16 15.35 36.09
C MET A 714 -19.93 14.70 34.94
N THR A 715 -21.13 15.19 34.59
CA THR A 715 -21.88 14.68 33.43
C THR A 715 -21.34 15.22 32.11
N GLU A 716 -20.82 16.45 32.06
CA GLU A 716 -20.12 16.99 30.89
C GLU A 716 -18.71 16.38 30.75
N CYS A 717 -17.99 16.24 31.86
CA CYS A 717 -16.69 15.54 31.91
C CYS A 717 -16.80 14.12 31.33
N THR A 718 -17.67 13.28 31.91
CA THR A 718 -17.82 11.89 31.47
C THR A 718 -18.25 11.78 30.02
N GLN A 719 -19.18 12.64 29.56
CA GLN A 719 -19.56 12.69 28.15
C GLN A 719 -18.37 13.03 27.25
N THR A 720 -17.60 14.07 27.56
CA THR A 720 -16.43 14.47 26.74
C THR A 720 -15.43 13.31 26.57
N VAL A 721 -15.11 12.63 27.67
CA VAL A 721 -14.21 11.46 27.73
C VAL A 721 -14.71 10.31 26.85
N PHE A 722 -16.01 9.96 26.94
CA PHE A 722 -16.61 8.93 26.08
C PHE A 722 -16.44 9.24 24.59
N LEU A 723 -16.40 10.52 24.23
CA LEU A 723 -16.41 11.00 22.85
C LEU A 723 -14.99 11.10 22.29
N VAL A 724 -14.02 11.58 23.07
CA VAL A 724 -12.59 11.49 22.74
C VAL A 724 -12.15 10.04 22.56
N ASN A 725 -12.50 9.16 23.51
CA ASN A 725 -12.28 7.71 23.39
C ASN A 725 -12.86 7.17 22.08
N ASN A 726 -14.12 7.48 21.74
CA ASN A 726 -14.75 7.02 20.49
C ASN A 726 -14.08 7.57 19.22
N ILE A 727 -13.57 8.80 19.23
CA ILE A 727 -12.90 9.42 18.08
C ILE A 727 -11.55 8.72 17.83
N ILE A 728 -10.70 8.62 18.86
CA ILE A 728 -9.39 7.94 18.77
C ILE A 728 -9.59 6.48 18.35
N LEU A 729 -10.54 5.79 18.99
CA LEU A 729 -10.87 4.39 18.72
C LEU A 729 -11.32 4.14 17.28
N GLU A 730 -12.23 4.96 16.73
CA GLU A 730 -12.74 4.75 15.38
C GLU A 730 -11.69 5.13 14.30
N MET A 731 -10.88 6.18 14.53
CA MET A 731 -9.75 6.52 13.65
C MET A 731 -8.75 5.36 13.55
N LEU A 732 -8.25 4.86 14.69
CA LEU A 732 -7.26 3.79 14.71
C LEU A 732 -7.85 2.46 14.20
N ARG A 733 -9.09 2.12 14.57
CA ARG A 733 -9.76 0.91 14.04
C ARG A 733 -9.93 0.95 12.53
N LYS A 734 -10.24 2.10 11.92
CA LYS A 734 -10.43 2.19 10.46
C LYS A 734 -9.11 2.10 9.68
N ALA A 735 -8.02 2.64 10.23
CA ALA A 735 -6.68 2.43 9.71
C ALA A 735 -6.26 0.95 9.77
N LEU A 736 -6.39 0.31 10.94
CA LEU A 736 -6.03 -1.10 11.15
C LEU A 736 -6.91 -2.06 10.34
N GLN A 737 -8.22 -1.78 10.20
CA GLN A 737 -9.12 -2.55 9.34
C GLN A 737 -8.68 -2.49 7.87
N TYR A 738 -8.31 -1.30 7.36
CA TYR A 738 -7.83 -1.15 6.00
C TYR A 738 -6.54 -1.95 5.76
N ARG A 739 -5.55 -1.80 6.66
CA ARG A 739 -4.30 -2.56 6.59
C ARG A 739 -4.54 -4.06 6.53
N ASN A 740 -5.35 -4.61 7.43
CA ASN A 740 -5.59 -6.05 7.50
C ASN A 740 -6.38 -6.59 6.29
N GLN A 741 -7.17 -5.75 5.62
CA GLN A 741 -7.92 -6.12 4.41
C GLN A 741 -7.07 -6.03 3.13
N GLU A 742 -6.22 -5.01 3.02
CA GLU A 742 -5.61 -4.57 1.75
C GLU A 742 -4.07 -4.75 1.72
N TRP A 743 -3.47 -5.38 2.74
CA TRP A 743 -2.01 -5.53 2.88
C TRP A 743 -1.31 -6.06 1.61
N TYR A 744 -1.97 -6.94 0.88
CA TYR A 744 -1.44 -7.58 -0.32
C TYR A 744 -1.19 -6.59 -1.48
N LEU A 745 -1.87 -5.43 -1.51
CA LEU A 745 -1.63 -4.37 -2.50
C LEU A 745 -0.29 -3.65 -2.28
N TYR A 746 0.31 -3.78 -1.09
CA TYR A 746 1.56 -3.14 -0.70
C TYR A 746 2.70 -4.14 -0.49
N ALA A 747 2.49 -5.41 -0.83
CA ALA A 747 3.45 -6.49 -0.62
C ALA A 747 4.61 -6.40 -1.63
N LEU A 748 5.73 -5.83 -1.19
CA LEU A 748 7.01 -5.90 -1.91
C LEU A 748 7.53 -7.34 -1.96
N ASN A 749 8.34 -7.66 -2.99
CA ASN A 749 9.06 -8.92 -3.06
C ASN A 749 10.01 -9.06 -1.86
N VAL A 750 9.87 -10.16 -1.11
CA VAL A 750 10.46 -10.42 0.23
C VAL A 750 12.00 -10.44 0.27
N GLN A 751 12.67 -10.23 -0.86
CA GLN A 751 14.14 -10.30 -1.02
C GLN A 751 14.88 -9.05 -0.54
N TYR A 752 14.19 -7.91 -0.36
CA TYR A 752 14.76 -6.69 0.22
C TYR A 752 14.15 -6.45 1.60
N LYS A 753 14.93 -6.78 2.63
CA LYS A 753 14.63 -6.57 4.06
C LYS A 753 15.84 -5.90 4.74
N ALA A 754 16.29 -4.76 4.21
CA ALA A 754 17.58 -4.18 4.61
C ALA A 754 17.45 -3.02 5.61
N ASN A 755 18.01 -3.23 6.81
CA ASN A 755 18.63 -2.19 7.65
C ASN A 755 17.73 -1.13 8.32
N SER A 756 16.39 -1.23 8.32
CA SER A 756 15.53 -0.17 8.90
C SER A 756 14.24 -0.65 9.57
N GLU A 757 14.05 -0.31 10.85
CA GLU A 757 12.78 -0.46 11.58
C GLU A 757 11.71 0.48 10.97
N SER A 758 10.74 -0.10 10.24
CA SER A 758 9.70 0.63 9.49
C SER A 758 8.38 0.65 10.28
N ILE A 759 8.39 1.35 11.42
CA ILE A 759 7.25 1.46 12.35
C ILE A 759 6.11 2.23 11.67
N SER A 760 4.86 1.75 11.78
CA SER A 760 3.70 2.49 11.28
C SER A 760 3.34 3.67 12.17
N TRP A 761 2.70 4.71 11.62
CA TRP A 761 2.13 5.81 12.41
C TRP A 761 1.25 5.32 13.58
N THR A 762 0.39 4.31 13.38
CA THR A 762 -0.43 3.72 14.47
C THR A 762 0.37 3.04 15.57
N GLU A 763 1.61 2.64 15.28
CA GLU A 763 2.54 1.98 16.20
C GLU A 763 3.56 2.94 16.81
N MET A 764 3.62 4.21 16.38
CA MET A 764 4.60 5.17 16.87
C MET A 764 4.51 5.36 18.38
N GLU A 765 5.67 5.57 19.01
CA GLU A 765 5.80 5.80 20.45
C GLU A 765 4.94 6.99 20.93
N VAL A 766 4.67 7.99 20.06
CA VAL A 766 3.74 9.09 20.32
C VAL A 766 2.31 8.59 20.58
N ILE A 767 1.73 7.80 19.66
CA ILE A 767 0.36 7.30 19.79
C ILE A 767 0.25 6.31 20.96
N ARG A 768 1.25 5.46 21.19
CA ARG A 768 1.30 4.59 22.37
C ARG A 768 1.27 5.39 23.68
N ASN A 769 2.05 6.47 23.76
CA ASN A 769 2.06 7.34 24.94
C ASN A 769 0.75 8.13 25.12
N VAL A 770 0.05 8.50 24.04
CA VAL A 770 -1.34 9.02 24.09
C VAL A 770 -2.27 7.96 24.70
N LEU A 771 -2.26 6.74 24.18
CA LEU A 771 -3.16 5.66 24.65
C LEU A 771 -2.92 5.31 26.13
N CYS A 772 -1.65 5.25 26.58
CA CYS A 772 -1.32 5.05 27.99
C CYS A 772 -1.76 6.23 28.88
N LYS A 773 -1.54 7.49 28.46
CA LYS A 773 -2.03 8.66 29.20
C LYS A 773 -3.55 8.63 29.37
N GLN A 774 -4.27 8.32 28.30
CA GLN A 774 -5.74 8.27 28.32
C GLN A 774 -6.24 7.15 29.23
N HIS A 775 -5.60 5.99 29.19
CA HIS A 775 -5.88 4.89 30.11
C HIS A 775 -5.78 5.32 31.58
N ASP A 776 -4.65 5.94 31.95
CA ASP A 776 -4.34 6.28 33.34
C ASP A 776 -5.21 7.45 33.84
N LEU A 777 -5.50 8.43 32.98
CA LEU A 777 -6.42 9.55 33.25
C LEU A 777 -7.85 9.05 33.51
N VAL A 778 -8.37 8.17 32.65
CA VAL A 778 -9.77 7.71 32.74
C VAL A 778 -9.97 6.78 33.94
N LEU A 779 -9.03 5.88 34.23
CA LEU A 779 -9.11 5.03 35.42
C LEU A 779 -8.84 5.81 36.72
N GLY A 780 -7.93 6.78 36.71
CA GLY A 780 -7.55 7.55 37.89
C GLY A 780 -8.55 8.59 38.34
N GLN A 781 -9.10 9.38 37.40
CA GLN A 781 -9.94 10.54 37.72
C GLN A 781 -11.44 10.30 37.53
N ILE A 782 -11.82 9.52 36.51
CA ILE A 782 -13.21 9.49 36.01
C ILE A 782 -13.95 8.23 36.45
N TYR A 783 -13.33 7.05 36.30
CA TYR A 783 -13.92 5.76 36.68
C TYR A 783 -14.51 5.70 38.11
N PRO A 784 -13.93 6.34 39.16
CA PRO A 784 -14.51 6.36 40.49
C PRO A 784 -15.92 6.99 40.55
N GLU A 785 -16.19 8.04 39.76
CA GLU A 785 -17.41 8.85 39.91
C GLU A 785 -18.53 8.48 38.92
N VAL A 786 -18.23 7.68 37.89
CA VAL A 786 -19.17 7.29 36.82
C VAL A 786 -20.23 6.29 37.31
N ASP A 787 -21.47 6.37 36.79
CA ASP A 787 -22.53 5.39 37.05
C ASP A 787 -22.23 3.97 36.56
N GLY A 788 -22.81 2.94 37.21
CA GLY A 788 -22.47 1.53 36.98
C GLY A 788 -22.70 0.99 35.55
N LEU A 789 -23.63 1.56 34.77
CA LEU A 789 -23.81 1.22 33.35
C LEU A 789 -22.74 1.88 32.48
N SER A 790 -22.50 3.17 32.71
CA SER A 790 -21.48 3.95 32.00
C SER A 790 -20.07 3.40 32.29
N ARG A 791 -19.75 3.00 33.54
CA ARG A 791 -18.49 2.29 33.88
C ARG A 791 -18.24 1.07 33.00
N ARG A 792 -19.28 0.30 32.64
CA ARG A 792 -19.12 -0.86 31.74
C ARG A 792 -18.69 -0.42 30.36
N SER A 793 -19.41 0.52 29.74
CA SER A 793 -19.10 1.04 28.41
C SER A 793 -17.74 1.73 28.35
N LEU A 794 -17.33 2.40 29.43
CA LEU A 794 -16.04 3.08 29.54
C LEU A 794 -14.90 2.06 29.58
N LEU A 795 -15.05 0.99 30.36
CA LEU A 795 -14.12 -0.12 30.38
C LEU A 795 -14.05 -0.87 29.04
N ASP A 796 -15.16 -1.01 28.29
CA ASP A 796 -15.12 -1.64 26.96
C ASP A 796 -14.38 -0.77 25.91
N GLN A 797 -14.47 0.56 26.01
CA GLN A 797 -13.63 1.47 25.24
C GLN A 797 -12.15 1.33 25.64
N LEU A 798 -11.83 1.41 26.94
CA LEU A 798 -10.45 1.35 27.42
C LEU A 798 -9.79 0.00 27.10
N VAL A 799 -10.49 -1.13 27.30
CA VAL A 799 -10.04 -2.46 26.87
C VAL A 799 -9.70 -2.47 25.38
N SER A 800 -10.50 -1.81 24.55
CA SER A 800 -10.24 -1.70 23.11
C SER A 800 -9.05 -0.79 22.76
N LEU A 801 -8.78 0.25 23.54
CA LEU A 801 -7.62 1.13 23.37
C LEU A 801 -6.31 0.44 23.83
N VAL A 802 -6.36 -0.29 24.95
CA VAL A 802 -5.28 -1.16 25.44
C VAL A 802 -4.98 -2.27 24.43
N ASP A 803 -6.01 -2.89 23.85
CA ASP A 803 -5.86 -3.93 22.82
C ASP A 803 -5.10 -3.40 21.60
N ILE A 804 -5.48 -2.22 21.08
CA ILE A 804 -4.77 -1.55 19.97
C ILE A 804 -3.32 -1.20 20.36
N CYS A 805 -3.10 -0.68 21.57
CA CYS A 805 -1.75 -0.31 22.02
C CYS A 805 -0.82 -1.53 22.11
N LEU A 806 -1.29 -2.65 22.67
CA LEU A 806 -0.50 -3.87 22.85
C LEU A 806 -0.30 -4.64 21.54
N GLU A 807 -1.30 -4.66 20.64
CA GLU A 807 -1.15 -5.19 19.27
C GLU A 807 -0.04 -4.46 18.48
N GLY A 808 0.13 -3.16 18.73
CA GLY A 808 1.21 -2.36 18.14
C GLY A 808 2.61 -2.83 18.57
N TYR A 809 2.81 -3.18 19.85
CA TYR A 809 4.07 -3.78 20.33
C TYR A 809 4.25 -5.19 19.75
N VAL A 810 3.20 -6.02 19.69
CA VAL A 810 3.28 -7.37 19.10
C VAL A 810 3.68 -7.32 17.62
N SER A 811 3.10 -6.39 16.85
CA SER A 811 3.42 -6.18 15.43
C SER A 811 4.89 -5.77 15.23
N GLN A 812 5.39 -4.85 16.06
CA GLN A 812 6.79 -4.43 16.07
C GLN A 812 7.74 -5.59 16.44
N LEU A 813 7.39 -6.39 17.46
CA LEU A 813 8.17 -7.55 17.88
C LEU A 813 8.21 -8.66 16.82
N GLN A 814 7.11 -8.89 16.09
CA GLN A 814 7.09 -9.82 14.95
C GLN A 814 8.04 -9.36 13.85
N TRP A 815 7.97 -8.08 13.44
CA TRP A 815 8.90 -7.52 12.45
C TRP A 815 10.37 -7.62 12.89
N LEU A 816 10.66 -7.26 14.15
CA LEU A 816 12.01 -7.38 14.73
C LEU A 816 12.48 -8.83 14.73
N THR A 817 11.60 -9.79 15.05
CA THR A 817 11.90 -11.23 15.06
C THR A 817 12.26 -11.77 13.68
N GLU A 818 11.62 -11.29 12.61
CA GLU A 818 11.99 -11.63 11.24
C GLU A 818 13.31 -10.98 10.74
N SER A 819 13.91 -10.09 11.53
CA SER A 819 15.14 -9.32 11.21
C SER A 819 16.36 -9.68 12.08
N LEU A 820 16.28 -10.80 12.81
CA LEU A 820 17.07 -11.04 14.03
C LEU A 820 18.62 -10.99 13.93
N PRO A 821 19.31 -11.16 12.78
CA PRO A 821 20.77 -10.97 12.72
C PRO A 821 21.26 -9.55 12.99
N LEU A 822 20.41 -8.52 12.81
CA LEU A 822 20.83 -7.10 12.89
C LEU A 822 20.30 -6.35 14.12
N ASN A 823 19.10 -6.69 14.60
CA ASN A 823 18.33 -5.82 15.51
C ASN A 823 18.17 -6.37 16.94
N GLN A 824 19.02 -7.31 17.37
CA GLN A 824 18.84 -8.05 18.64
C GLN A 824 18.72 -7.14 19.88
N GLU A 825 19.50 -6.06 19.97
CA GLU A 825 19.43 -5.12 21.10
C GLU A 825 18.10 -4.34 21.13
N ARG A 826 17.58 -3.91 19.97
CA ARG A 826 16.28 -3.22 19.86
C ARG A 826 15.13 -4.19 20.15
N HIS A 827 15.22 -5.45 19.72
CA HIS A 827 14.26 -6.50 20.05
C HIS A 827 14.13 -6.69 21.57
N VAL A 828 15.23 -6.92 22.27
CA VAL A 828 15.23 -7.09 23.74
C VAL A 828 14.72 -5.83 24.46
N ALA A 829 15.08 -4.63 23.99
CA ALA A 829 14.59 -3.38 24.56
C ALA A 829 13.06 -3.22 24.41
N VAL A 830 12.51 -3.52 23.23
CA VAL A 830 11.06 -3.45 22.95
C VAL A 830 10.30 -4.56 23.68
N GLU A 831 10.87 -5.76 23.84
CA GLU A 831 10.25 -6.87 24.58
C GLU A 831 10.19 -6.57 26.10
N ALA A 832 11.24 -5.95 26.65
CA ALA A 832 11.24 -5.47 28.03
C ALA A 832 10.24 -4.33 28.25
N GLU A 833 10.14 -3.38 27.31
CA GLU A 833 9.16 -2.30 27.40
C GLU A 833 7.72 -2.82 27.27
N PHE A 834 7.45 -3.69 26.30
CA PHE A 834 6.16 -4.36 26.10
C PHE A 834 5.75 -5.11 27.37
N SER A 835 6.64 -5.92 27.94
CA SER A 835 6.37 -6.69 29.16
C SER A 835 5.98 -5.77 30.33
N ARG A 836 6.73 -4.68 30.53
CA ARG A 836 6.42 -3.66 31.55
C ARG A 836 5.07 -2.98 31.28
N ARG A 837 4.84 -2.48 30.06
CA ARG A 837 3.61 -1.77 29.69
C ARG A 837 2.37 -2.65 29.75
N ARG A 838 2.47 -3.92 29.34
CA ARG A 838 1.40 -4.91 29.43
C ARG A 838 0.95 -5.10 30.88
N SER A 839 1.88 -5.33 31.81
CA SER A 839 1.52 -5.49 33.21
C SER A 839 1.04 -4.17 33.86
N GLU A 840 1.65 -3.02 33.53
CA GLU A 840 1.18 -1.68 33.96
C GLU A 840 -0.28 -1.41 33.56
N LEU A 841 -0.64 -1.66 32.31
CA LEU A 841 -2.00 -1.42 31.80
C LEU A 841 -3.02 -2.43 32.33
N LEU A 842 -2.65 -3.70 32.52
CA LEU A 842 -3.61 -4.75 32.89
C LEU A 842 -3.86 -4.90 34.40
N LEU A 843 -2.88 -4.55 35.26
CA LEU A 843 -3.02 -4.65 36.73
C LEU A 843 -4.22 -3.86 37.32
N PRO A 844 -4.53 -2.62 36.88
CA PRO A 844 -5.68 -1.86 37.37
C PRO A 844 -7.03 -2.59 37.21
N TYR A 845 -7.26 -3.27 36.08
CA TYR A 845 -8.50 -4.02 35.84
C TYR A 845 -8.67 -5.20 36.80
N LEU A 846 -7.57 -5.82 37.24
CA LEU A 846 -7.59 -6.88 38.25
C LEU A 846 -7.98 -6.31 39.61
N ALA A 847 -7.40 -5.18 40.01
CA ALA A 847 -7.80 -4.45 41.24
C ALA A 847 -9.27 -3.97 41.21
N LEU A 848 -9.83 -3.73 40.01
CA LEU A 848 -11.25 -3.40 39.78
C LEU A 848 -12.16 -4.63 39.62
N GLY A 849 -11.66 -5.85 39.86
CA GLY A 849 -12.43 -7.09 39.82
C GLY A 849 -12.95 -7.49 38.43
N GLN A 850 -12.36 -6.95 37.35
CA GLN A 850 -12.84 -7.15 35.97
C GLN A 850 -12.32 -8.44 35.32
N HIS A 851 -12.40 -9.57 36.04
CA HIS A 851 -11.66 -10.79 35.75
C HIS A 851 -11.77 -11.27 34.30
N GLU A 852 -12.97 -11.35 33.71
CA GLU A 852 -13.10 -11.84 32.32
C GLU A 852 -12.44 -10.91 31.28
N ARG A 853 -12.48 -9.58 31.49
CA ARG A 853 -11.80 -8.63 30.60
C ARG A 853 -10.27 -8.72 30.74
N VAL A 854 -9.79 -8.87 31.97
CA VAL A 854 -8.35 -9.14 32.27
C VAL A 854 -7.90 -10.41 31.58
N ALA A 855 -8.64 -11.51 31.75
CA ALA A 855 -8.28 -12.81 31.23
C ALA A 855 -8.23 -12.83 29.70
N VAL A 856 -9.20 -12.23 28.99
CA VAL A 856 -9.18 -12.15 27.52
C VAL A 856 -7.93 -11.41 27.01
N LEU A 857 -7.57 -10.28 27.63
CA LEU A 857 -6.37 -9.52 27.25
C LEU A 857 -5.08 -10.27 27.62
N ALA A 858 -5.00 -10.86 28.81
CA ALA A 858 -3.82 -11.58 29.28
C ALA A 858 -3.61 -12.94 28.57
N GLU A 859 -4.68 -13.60 28.11
CA GLU A 859 -4.63 -14.74 27.19
C GLU A 859 -4.04 -14.30 25.84
N LYS A 860 -4.59 -13.24 25.23
CA LYS A 860 -4.17 -12.71 23.93
C LYS A 860 -2.70 -12.28 23.94
N PHE A 861 -2.30 -11.47 24.91
CA PHE A 861 -0.94 -10.91 25.03
C PHE A 861 0.01 -11.76 25.88
N CYS A 862 -0.42 -12.95 26.30
CA CYS A 862 0.36 -13.93 27.06
C CYS A 862 1.02 -13.34 28.34
N ASP A 863 0.25 -12.63 29.17
CA ASP A 863 0.71 -12.20 30.49
C ASP A 863 0.51 -13.31 31.53
N PHE A 864 1.51 -14.18 31.63
CA PHE A 864 1.42 -15.39 32.44
C PHE A 864 1.36 -15.12 33.94
N ASP A 865 2.08 -14.10 34.44
CA ASP A 865 1.99 -13.68 35.85
C ASP A 865 0.57 -13.21 36.19
N LEU A 866 -0.03 -12.38 35.34
CA LEU A 866 -1.38 -11.88 35.58
C LEU A 866 -2.45 -12.98 35.49
N LEU A 867 -2.32 -13.94 34.55
CA LEU A 867 -3.21 -15.10 34.47
C LEU A 867 -3.13 -15.98 35.73
N VAL A 868 -1.93 -16.20 36.27
CA VAL A 868 -1.76 -16.97 37.52
C VAL A 868 -2.35 -16.23 38.72
N ARG A 869 -2.08 -14.92 38.85
CA ARG A 869 -2.69 -14.07 39.90
C ARG A 869 -4.21 -14.08 39.84
N LEU A 870 -4.79 -14.02 38.64
CA LEU A 870 -6.23 -14.06 38.42
C LEU A 870 -6.82 -15.40 38.87
N CYS A 871 -6.27 -16.52 38.40
CA CYS A 871 -6.75 -17.85 38.80
C CYS A 871 -6.60 -18.12 40.30
N GLU A 872 -5.60 -17.54 40.97
CA GLU A 872 -5.42 -17.64 42.43
C GLU A 872 -6.33 -16.69 43.23
N GLN A 873 -6.79 -15.58 42.64
CA GLN A 873 -7.80 -14.71 43.26
C GLN A 873 -9.23 -15.25 43.10
N THR A 874 -9.51 -16.02 42.04
CA THR A 874 -10.81 -16.68 41.83
C THR A 874 -10.86 -18.13 42.35
N ASP A 875 -9.70 -18.69 42.71
CA ASP A 875 -9.43 -20.13 42.94
C ASP A 875 -9.94 -21.06 41.82
N ASP A 876 -9.98 -20.56 40.57
CA ASP A 876 -10.40 -21.35 39.41
C ASP A 876 -9.25 -22.24 38.89
N GLN A 877 -9.08 -23.36 39.61
CA GLN A 877 -8.16 -24.43 39.25
C GLN A 877 -8.48 -25.06 37.88
N THR A 878 -9.71 -24.92 37.36
CA THR A 878 -10.10 -25.46 36.04
C THR A 878 -9.60 -24.57 34.90
N ARG A 879 -9.66 -23.25 35.07
CA ARG A 879 -9.10 -22.26 34.14
C ARG A 879 -7.57 -22.34 34.13
N LEU A 880 -6.95 -22.49 35.30
CA LEU A 880 -5.50 -22.71 35.41
C LEU A 880 -5.04 -23.97 34.63
N GLN A 881 -5.73 -25.11 34.81
CA GLN A 881 -5.41 -26.34 34.07
C GLN A 881 -5.56 -26.17 32.55
N ARG A 882 -6.57 -25.43 32.07
CA ARG A 882 -6.71 -25.11 30.64
C ARG A 882 -5.51 -24.32 30.12
N TYR A 883 -5.07 -23.28 30.82
CA TYR A 883 -3.88 -22.50 30.42
C TYR A 883 -2.60 -23.35 30.37
N MET A 884 -2.43 -24.30 31.30
CA MET A 884 -1.31 -25.24 31.28
C MET A 884 -1.32 -26.19 30.07
N THR A 885 -2.49 -26.45 29.47
CA THR A 885 -2.59 -27.18 28.19
C THR A 885 -2.48 -26.27 26.97
N GLN A 886 -3.04 -25.06 27.02
CA GLN A 886 -3.11 -24.11 25.90
C GLN A 886 -1.77 -23.40 25.63
N PHE A 887 -0.98 -23.14 26.66
CA PHE A 887 0.30 -22.44 26.59
C PHE A 887 1.50 -23.35 26.91
N ALA A 888 1.34 -24.65 26.70
CA ALA A 888 2.39 -25.65 26.92
C ALA A 888 3.68 -25.32 26.12
N ASP A 889 3.54 -24.96 24.84
CA ASP A 889 4.65 -24.61 23.95
C ASP A 889 5.39 -23.32 24.37
N LYS A 890 4.78 -22.50 25.24
CA LYS A 890 5.36 -21.27 25.79
C LYS A 890 5.87 -21.45 27.24
N ASN A 891 6.03 -22.69 27.70
CA ASN A 891 6.49 -23.06 29.04
C ASN A 891 5.67 -22.44 30.20
N PHE A 892 4.35 -22.22 30.02
CA PHE A 892 3.50 -21.62 31.06
C PHE A 892 3.55 -22.33 32.42
N SER A 893 3.72 -23.66 32.43
CA SER A 893 3.90 -24.42 33.66
C SER A 893 5.18 -24.07 34.40
N GLU A 894 6.27 -23.74 33.72
CA GLU A 894 7.50 -23.28 34.36
C GLU A 894 7.30 -21.91 35.02
N PHE A 895 6.59 -20.98 34.36
CA PHE A 895 6.21 -19.70 34.96
C PHE A 895 5.34 -19.87 36.22
N LEU A 896 4.34 -20.76 36.17
CA LEU A 896 3.52 -21.10 37.34
C LEU A 896 4.37 -21.69 38.49
N PHE A 897 5.32 -22.57 38.18
CA PHE A 897 6.16 -23.20 39.20
C PHE A 897 7.15 -22.21 39.85
N ARG A 898 7.71 -21.26 39.06
CA ARG A 898 8.48 -20.13 39.59
C ARG A 898 7.64 -19.25 40.51
N TRP A 899 6.43 -18.87 40.07
CA TRP A 899 5.52 -18.04 40.86
C TRP A 899 5.12 -18.71 42.19
N TYR A 900 4.78 -20.01 42.20
CA TYR A 900 4.52 -20.74 43.43
C TYR A 900 5.76 -20.89 44.35
N MET A 901 6.98 -20.85 43.81
CA MET A 901 8.22 -20.83 44.60
C MET A 901 8.45 -19.46 45.26
N GLU A 902 8.25 -18.37 44.51
CA GLU A 902 8.40 -16.98 44.95
C GLU A 902 7.37 -16.62 46.03
N GLU A 903 6.10 -16.96 45.81
CA GLU A 903 5.00 -16.81 46.79
C GLU A 903 5.10 -17.82 47.97
N GLY A 904 6.09 -18.71 47.98
CA GLY A 904 6.29 -19.71 49.03
C GLY A 904 5.23 -20.82 49.11
N LYS A 905 4.30 -20.89 48.14
CA LYS A 905 3.15 -21.82 48.04
C LYS A 905 3.55 -23.26 47.68
N ARG A 906 4.60 -23.79 48.33
CA ARG A 906 5.22 -25.11 48.07
C ARG A 906 4.23 -26.28 48.15
N SER A 907 3.16 -26.17 48.94
CA SER A 907 2.09 -27.18 49.01
C SER A 907 1.25 -27.23 47.72
N LYS A 908 0.87 -26.08 47.14
CA LYS A 908 0.23 -26.02 45.81
C LYS A 908 1.18 -26.51 44.71
N LEU A 909 2.48 -26.21 44.81
CA LEU A 909 3.50 -26.68 43.85
C LEU A 909 3.63 -28.21 43.81
N LEU A 910 3.62 -28.89 44.97
CA LEU A 910 3.77 -30.35 45.03
C LEU A 910 2.46 -31.09 44.69
N ASN A 911 1.30 -30.52 45.01
CA ASN A 911 -0.02 -31.14 44.78
C ASN A 911 -0.55 -30.95 43.34
N GLN A 912 0.33 -30.90 42.34
CA GLN A 912 -0.07 -30.71 40.94
C GLN A 912 -0.59 -32.00 40.27
N PRO A 913 -1.47 -31.91 39.25
CA PRO A 913 -1.97 -33.06 38.50
C PRO A 913 -0.88 -33.93 37.85
N ILE A 914 -1.13 -35.24 37.78
CA ILE A 914 -0.19 -36.27 37.29
C ILE A 914 0.37 -35.96 35.89
N ALA A 915 -0.45 -35.38 35.00
CA ALA A 915 -0.05 -34.98 33.65
C ALA A 915 1.13 -33.99 33.60
N GLN A 916 1.41 -33.29 34.70
CA GLN A 916 2.42 -32.22 34.80
C GLN A 916 3.67 -32.63 35.59
N HIS A 917 3.67 -33.82 36.21
CA HIS A 917 4.81 -34.35 37.00
C HIS A 917 6.10 -34.53 36.17
N SER A 918 6.01 -34.59 34.84
CA SER A 918 7.15 -34.58 33.92
C SER A 918 7.82 -33.20 33.83
N GLN A 919 7.01 -32.15 33.65
CA GLN A 919 7.47 -30.75 33.59
C GLN A 919 7.94 -30.27 34.97
N LEU A 920 7.21 -30.61 36.02
CA LEU A 920 7.56 -30.30 37.41
C LEU A 920 8.87 -30.97 37.82
N ALA A 921 9.11 -32.24 37.44
CA ALA A 921 10.40 -32.89 37.66
C ALA A 921 11.55 -32.19 36.92
N ARG A 922 11.34 -31.71 35.69
CA ARG A 922 12.36 -30.94 34.94
C ARG A 922 12.66 -29.60 35.61
N PHE A 923 11.66 -28.89 36.12
CA PHE A 923 11.86 -27.65 36.87
C PHE A 923 12.61 -27.90 38.19
N LEU A 924 12.22 -28.94 38.95
CA LEU A 924 12.81 -29.25 40.25
C LEU A 924 14.26 -29.79 40.18
N GLN A 925 14.79 -30.13 39.00
CA GLN A 925 16.22 -30.42 38.82
C GLN A 925 17.11 -29.24 39.20
N ALA A 926 16.67 -27.99 39.00
CA ALA A 926 17.38 -26.80 39.46
C ALA A 926 17.25 -26.55 40.98
N HIS A 927 16.42 -27.34 41.67
CA HIS A 927 15.97 -27.13 43.04
C HIS A 927 15.98 -28.43 43.87
N GLU A 928 17.12 -29.15 43.86
CA GLU A 928 17.33 -30.44 44.55
C GLU A 928 16.75 -30.48 45.98
N HIS A 929 16.89 -29.38 46.74
CA HIS A 929 16.40 -29.21 48.10
C HIS A 929 14.90 -29.47 48.32
N ILE A 930 14.08 -29.42 47.26
CA ILE A 930 12.64 -29.76 47.25
C ILE A 930 12.35 -30.96 46.34
N GLY A 931 13.18 -31.23 45.32
CA GLY A 931 12.96 -32.28 44.31
C GLY A 931 12.67 -33.67 44.88
N TRP A 932 13.36 -34.06 45.96
CA TRP A 932 13.16 -35.35 46.63
C TRP A 932 11.72 -35.58 47.14
N LEU A 933 10.98 -34.53 47.53
CA LEU A 933 9.57 -34.63 47.93
C LEU A 933 8.67 -35.01 46.76
N HIS A 934 8.95 -34.44 45.58
CA HIS A 934 8.24 -34.77 44.34
C HIS A 934 8.60 -36.18 43.84
N ASP A 935 9.85 -36.60 43.97
CA ASP A 935 10.24 -37.96 43.61
C ASP A 935 9.64 -39.02 44.56
N ILE A 936 9.46 -38.73 45.86
CA ILE A 936 8.66 -39.58 46.76
C ILE A 936 7.19 -39.63 46.31
N HIS A 937 6.57 -38.47 46.02
CA HIS A 937 5.17 -38.42 45.57
C HIS A 937 4.94 -39.15 44.23
N THR A 938 5.94 -39.18 43.36
CA THR A 938 5.92 -39.90 42.07
C THR A 938 6.48 -41.32 42.12
N GLN A 939 6.66 -41.88 43.34
CA GLN A 939 7.16 -43.24 43.60
C GLN A 939 8.57 -43.54 43.03
N ARG A 940 9.36 -42.50 42.75
CA ARG A 940 10.74 -42.59 42.24
C ARG A 940 11.75 -42.69 43.39
N PHE A 941 11.51 -43.61 44.31
CA PHE A 941 12.22 -43.67 45.59
C PHE A 941 13.75 -43.77 45.45
N GLY A 942 14.27 -44.45 44.41
CA GLY A 942 15.72 -44.48 44.13
C GLY A 942 16.33 -43.11 43.78
N LYS A 943 15.58 -42.22 43.10
CA LYS A 943 16.02 -40.84 42.81
C LYS A 943 15.87 -39.92 44.01
N ALA A 944 14.84 -40.13 44.83
CA ALA A 944 14.73 -39.47 46.12
C ALA A 944 15.92 -39.84 47.02
N SER A 945 16.32 -41.12 47.06
CA SER A 945 17.49 -41.60 47.81
C SER A 945 18.80 -40.93 47.40
N SER A 946 19.13 -40.91 46.10
CA SER A 946 20.36 -40.27 45.63
C SER A 946 20.35 -38.75 45.85
N THR A 947 19.20 -38.08 45.67
CA THR A 947 19.06 -36.65 45.97
C THR A 947 19.24 -36.36 47.46
N LEU A 948 18.60 -37.15 48.34
CA LEU A 948 18.74 -37.04 49.80
C LEU A 948 20.18 -37.29 50.26
N ARG A 949 20.88 -38.25 49.62
CA ARG A 949 22.31 -38.52 49.88
C ARG A 949 23.21 -37.38 49.43
N ASN A 950 22.97 -36.80 48.26
CA ASN A 950 23.70 -35.61 47.79
C ASN A 950 23.47 -34.41 48.73
N MET A 951 22.22 -34.19 49.18
CA MET A 951 21.92 -33.18 50.18
C MET A 951 22.60 -33.47 51.53
N ALA A 952 22.67 -34.73 51.95
CA ALA A 952 23.35 -35.12 53.18
C ALA A 952 24.87 -34.89 53.08
N SER A 953 25.53 -35.26 51.98
CA SER A 953 26.98 -35.06 51.81
C SER A 953 27.36 -33.57 51.71
N GLN A 954 26.51 -32.74 51.10
CA GLN A 954 26.62 -31.28 51.09
C GLN A 954 26.32 -30.63 52.46
N GLU A 955 25.47 -31.23 53.30
CA GLU A 955 25.11 -30.66 54.60
C GLU A 955 26.30 -30.69 55.57
N LYS A 956 26.60 -29.50 56.11
CA LYS A 956 27.69 -29.21 57.03
C LYS A 956 27.29 -28.31 58.21
N LYS A 957 26.15 -27.61 58.12
CA LYS A 957 25.72 -26.58 59.09
C LYS A 957 24.98 -27.15 60.29
N PHE A 958 24.27 -28.27 60.12
CA PHE A 958 23.45 -28.87 61.17
C PHE A 958 23.58 -30.39 61.16
N PHE A 959 24.17 -30.96 62.22
CA PHE A 959 24.31 -32.40 62.41
C PHE A 959 22.95 -33.11 62.44
N SER A 960 22.00 -32.59 63.22
CA SER A 960 20.62 -33.04 63.31
C SER A 960 19.94 -33.18 61.95
N ARG A 961 20.14 -32.20 61.06
CA ARG A 961 19.64 -32.23 59.67
C ARG A 961 20.34 -33.27 58.81
N LYS A 962 21.67 -33.41 58.89
CA LYS A 962 22.42 -34.43 58.13
C LYS A 962 22.00 -35.86 58.49
N LYS A 963 21.85 -36.13 59.79
CA LYS A 963 21.32 -37.41 60.32
C LYS A 963 19.90 -37.68 59.80
N THR A 964 19.04 -36.67 59.80
CA THR A 964 17.68 -36.77 59.23
C THR A 964 17.73 -37.11 57.74
N LEU A 965 18.53 -36.40 56.94
CA LEU A 965 18.66 -36.63 55.49
C LEU A 965 19.16 -38.05 55.17
N LEU A 966 20.16 -38.57 55.88
CA LEU A 966 20.59 -39.97 55.69
C LEU A 966 19.53 -40.98 56.14
N SER A 967 18.80 -40.71 57.21
CA SER A 967 17.72 -41.61 57.65
C SER A 967 16.60 -41.69 56.62
N LEU A 968 16.21 -40.55 56.02
CA LEU A 968 15.25 -40.49 54.92
C LEU A 968 15.80 -41.17 53.66
N GLY A 969 17.05 -40.90 53.29
CA GLY A 969 17.73 -41.55 52.16
C GLY A 969 17.69 -43.08 52.28
N LYS A 970 18.06 -43.60 53.46
CA LYS A 970 18.00 -45.04 53.77
C LYS A 970 16.58 -45.62 53.65
N LEU A 971 15.58 -44.92 54.15
CA LEU A 971 14.17 -45.33 54.03
C LEU A 971 13.69 -45.30 52.57
N THR A 972 14.10 -44.30 51.77
CA THR A 972 13.78 -44.27 50.34
C THR A 972 14.54 -45.33 49.53
N ALA A 973 15.77 -45.69 49.89
CA ALA A 973 16.46 -46.83 49.27
C ALA A 973 15.71 -48.14 49.56
N LEU A 974 15.37 -48.40 50.83
CA LEU A 974 14.61 -49.58 51.26
C LEU A 974 13.19 -49.67 50.67
N ALA A 975 12.61 -48.54 50.28
CA ALA A 975 11.30 -48.45 49.62
C ALA A 975 11.37 -48.44 48.09
N SER A 976 12.55 -48.63 47.48
CA SER A 976 12.76 -48.54 46.04
C SER A 976 12.95 -49.90 45.36
N ASP A 977 12.44 -50.03 44.14
CA ASP A 977 12.61 -51.21 43.27
C ASP A 977 14.00 -51.27 42.61
N LEU A 978 15.07 -50.85 43.33
CA LEU A 978 16.45 -50.97 42.86
C LEU A 978 16.87 -52.44 42.79
N PRO A 979 17.73 -52.84 41.84
CA PRO A 979 18.27 -54.20 41.81
C PRO A 979 19.09 -54.47 43.08
N PRO A 980 19.14 -55.72 43.56
CA PRO A 980 19.68 -56.04 44.89
C PRO A 980 21.17 -55.68 45.06
N GLU A 981 21.92 -55.62 43.95
CA GLU A 981 23.33 -55.22 43.93
C GLU A 981 23.49 -53.70 44.19
N GLU A 982 22.80 -52.85 43.42
CA GLU A 982 22.77 -51.39 43.64
C GLU A 982 22.15 -51.03 45.00
N LEU A 983 21.12 -51.76 45.43
CA LEU A 983 20.51 -51.56 46.75
C LEU A 983 21.51 -51.91 47.88
N HIS A 984 22.32 -52.95 47.73
CA HIS A 984 23.35 -53.27 48.72
C HIS A 984 24.44 -52.20 48.75
N GLU A 985 24.99 -51.81 47.60
CA GLU A 985 26.02 -50.77 47.49
C GLU A 985 25.55 -49.45 48.09
N THR A 986 24.37 -48.95 47.67
CA THR A 986 23.83 -47.69 48.19
C THR A 986 23.50 -47.74 49.69
N LEU A 987 23.12 -48.90 50.23
CA LEU A 987 22.94 -49.08 51.67
C LEU A 987 24.26 -49.13 52.45
N GLU A 988 25.33 -49.73 51.92
CA GLU A 988 26.64 -49.71 52.58
C GLU A 988 27.28 -48.31 52.58
N GLU A 989 27.14 -47.54 51.49
CA GLU A 989 27.55 -46.13 51.47
C GLU A 989 26.82 -45.32 52.56
N ILE A 990 25.50 -45.49 52.69
CA ILE A 990 24.71 -44.81 53.72
C ILE A 990 25.03 -45.33 55.13
N ARG A 991 25.32 -46.63 55.30
CA ARG A 991 25.78 -47.21 56.58
C ARG A 991 27.12 -46.64 56.99
N SER A 992 28.06 -46.46 56.06
CA SER A 992 29.37 -45.84 56.32
C SER A 992 29.25 -44.39 56.77
N GLU A 993 28.45 -43.55 56.09
CA GLU A 993 28.22 -42.18 56.56
C GLU A 993 27.45 -42.11 57.90
N GLN A 994 26.55 -43.07 58.17
CA GLN A 994 25.88 -43.18 59.47
C GLN A 994 26.85 -43.63 60.58
N GLY A 995 27.78 -44.53 60.28
CA GLY A 995 28.86 -44.94 61.20
C GLY A 995 29.78 -43.77 61.55
N PHE A 996 30.18 -42.95 60.55
CA PHE A 996 30.93 -41.72 60.81
C PHE A 996 30.16 -40.76 61.74
N GLN A 997 28.86 -40.55 61.52
CA GLN A 997 28.04 -39.68 62.35
C GLN A 997 27.83 -40.21 63.78
N LEU A 998 27.90 -41.53 63.99
CA LEU A 998 27.80 -42.13 65.32
C LEU A 998 28.95 -41.69 66.24
N TYR A 999 30.15 -41.43 65.70
CA TYR A 999 31.24 -40.87 66.49
C TYR A 999 30.88 -39.50 67.06
N GLN A 1000 30.35 -38.58 66.24
CA GLN A 1000 29.90 -37.26 66.70
C GLN A 1000 28.73 -37.36 67.69
N GLU A 1001 27.79 -38.30 67.50
CA GLU A 1001 26.71 -38.55 68.47
C GLU A 1001 27.21 -39.16 69.79
N SER A 1002 28.36 -39.84 69.78
CA SER A 1002 28.98 -40.45 70.97
C SER A 1002 29.88 -39.51 71.79
N LEU A 1003 29.94 -38.21 71.45
CA LEU A 1003 30.68 -37.22 72.22
C LEU A 1003 30.07 -37.04 73.63
N PRO A 1004 30.90 -36.98 74.70
CA PRO A 1004 30.39 -36.77 76.05
C PRO A 1004 29.65 -35.43 76.20
N LYS A 1005 28.43 -35.44 76.75
CA LYS A 1005 27.68 -34.20 77.04
C LYS A 1005 28.46 -33.27 77.98
N SER A 1006 29.16 -33.86 78.96
CA SER A 1006 30.08 -33.18 79.88
C SER A 1006 31.28 -32.51 79.22
N LEU A 1007 31.56 -32.77 77.93
CA LEU A 1007 32.51 -32.04 77.09
C LEU A 1007 31.81 -30.93 76.30
N LEU A 1008 30.65 -31.22 75.69
CA LEU A 1008 29.87 -30.25 74.92
C LEU A 1008 29.44 -29.04 75.78
N ASP A 1009 28.95 -29.31 77.00
CA ASP A 1009 28.57 -28.30 78.00
C ASP A 1009 29.76 -27.37 78.38
N LYS A 1010 30.99 -27.90 78.38
CA LYS A 1010 32.22 -27.14 78.70
C LYS A 1010 32.75 -26.32 77.52
N LYS A 1011 32.47 -26.75 76.29
CA LYS A 1011 32.89 -26.07 75.05
C LYS A 1011 31.83 -25.08 74.54
N ASP A 1012 30.70 -24.93 75.23
CA ASP A 1012 29.54 -24.10 74.84
C ASP A 1012 28.96 -24.53 73.48
N ILE A 1013 28.91 -25.86 73.24
CA ILE A 1013 28.39 -26.46 72.00
C ILE A 1013 26.99 -27.05 72.27
N ASP A 1014 25.96 -26.39 71.73
CA ASP A 1014 24.59 -26.92 71.74
C ASP A 1014 24.43 -28.14 70.81
N VAL A 1015 23.74 -29.16 71.32
CA VAL A 1015 23.53 -30.46 70.67
C VAL A 1015 22.62 -30.35 69.44
N ASP A 1016 21.61 -29.47 69.47
CA ASP A 1016 20.61 -29.37 68.39
C ASP A 1016 21.11 -28.51 67.22
N THR A 1017 21.91 -27.48 67.50
CA THR A 1017 22.48 -26.56 66.50
C THR A 1017 23.92 -26.86 66.07
N MET A 1018 24.61 -27.86 66.64
CA MET A 1018 26.00 -28.15 66.27
C MET A 1018 26.19 -28.45 64.77
N GLY A 1019 27.29 -27.92 64.22
CA GLY A 1019 27.75 -28.20 62.87
C GLY A 1019 28.18 -29.66 62.69
N VAL A 1020 28.36 -30.08 61.44
CA VAL A 1020 28.88 -31.41 61.11
C VAL A 1020 30.41 -31.34 61.20
N LEU A 1021 30.97 -32.06 62.17
CA LEU A 1021 32.40 -32.01 62.46
C LEU A 1021 33.19 -32.94 61.53
N THR A 1022 34.40 -32.53 61.18
CA THR A 1022 35.35 -33.36 60.41
C THR A 1022 36.03 -34.40 61.31
N ALA A 1023 36.63 -35.43 60.70
CA ALA A 1023 37.39 -36.45 61.43
C ALA A 1023 38.47 -35.83 62.34
N CYS A 1024 39.23 -34.84 61.84
CA CYS A 1024 40.27 -34.15 62.60
C CYS A 1024 39.71 -33.36 63.80
N GLU A 1025 38.56 -32.71 63.65
CA GLU A 1025 37.90 -31.98 64.74
C GLU A 1025 37.34 -32.94 65.81
N LEU A 1026 36.74 -34.07 65.39
CA LEU A 1026 36.29 -35.12 66.29
C LEU A 1026 37.44 -35.76 67.06
N ILE A 1027 38.55 -36.11 66.38
CA ILE A 1027 39.78 -36.60 67.01
C ILE A 1027 40.28 -35.61 68.06
N MET A 1028 40.38 -34.33 67.68
CA MET A 1028 40.83 -33.26 68.59
C MET A 1028 39.92 -33.08 69.81
N LEU A 1029 38.61 -33.27 69.67
CA LEU A 1029 37.65 -33.22 70.79
C LEU A 1029 37.73 -34.46 71.69
N PHE A 1030 37.85 -35.67 71.13
CA PHE A 1030 37.98 -36.90 71.94
C PHE A 1030 39.23 -36.88 72.83
N ILE A 1031 40.36 -36.41 72.28
CA ILE A 1031 41.64 -36.32 73.03
C ILE A 1031 41.78 -35.05 73.88
N ASP A 1032 40.84 -34.10 73.79
CA ASP A 1032 40.90 -32.80 74.46
C ASP A 1032 41.01 -32.94 75.98
N LYS A 1033 41.85 -32.11 76.61
CA LYS A 1033 42.08 -32.11 78.07
C LYS A 1033 40.81 -31.79 78.87
N ASP A 1034 39.84 -31.11 78.27
CA ASP A 1034 38.54 -30.84 78.89
C ASP A 1034 37.63 -32.08 78.97
N ASN A 1035 37.88 -33.10 78.12
CA ASN A 1035 37.28 -34.43 78.26
C ASN A 1035 37.93 -35.15 79.44
N GLN A 1036 37.42 -34.92 80.64
CA GLN A 1036 37.97 -35.44 81.90
C GLN A 1036 37.65 -36.93 82.12
N GLU A 1037 36.70 -37.49 81.37
CA GLU A 1037 36.22 -38.89 81.48
C GLU A 1037 36.74 -39.77 80.32
N ALA A 1038 37.65 -39.23 79.49
CA ALA A 1038 38.26 -39.88 78.34
C ALA A 1038 38.87 -41.25 78.72
N ASN A 1039 38.31 -42.31 78.14
CA ASN A 1039 38.65 -43.70 78.43
C ASN A 1039 39.24 -44.41 77.19
N GLU A 1040 39.60 -45.67 77.35
CA GLU A 1040 40.19 -46.50 76.30
C GLU A 1040 39.31 -46.63 75.04
N PHE A 1041 37.98 -46.49 75.16
CA PHE A 1041 37.07 -46.47 74.00
C PHE A 1041 37.08 -45.13 73.27
N ASP A 1042 37.21 -43.99 73.95
CA ASP A 1042 37.31 -42.68 73.29
C ASP A 1042 38.62 -42.53 72.50
N PHE A 1043 39.73 -43.04 73.04
CA PHE A 1043 40.99 -43.11 72.28
C PHE A 1043 40.92 -44.12 71.12
N LYS A 1044 40.20 -45.24 71.28
CA LYS A 1044 39.92 -46.18 70.18
C LYS A 1044 39.11 -45.53 69.05
N LYS A 1045 38.00 -44.83 69.37
CA LYS A 1045 37.24 -44.02 68.39
C LYS A 1045 38.13 -43.01 67.67
N ALA A 1046 39.04 -42.34 68.38
CA ALA A 1046 39.96 -41.37 67.78
C ALA A 1046 40.94 -42.03 66.79
N LEU A 1047 41.36 -43.28 67.02
CA LEU A 1047 42.14 -44.05 66.04
C LEU A 1047 41.29 -44.51 64.86
N GLU A 1048 40.08 -45.02 65.11
CA GLU A 1048 39.14 -45.42 64.04
C GLU A 1048 38.77 -44.26 63.12
N LEU A 1049 38.65 -43.04 63.66
CA LEU A 1049 38.40 -41.82 62.90
C LEU A 1049 39.54 -41.44 61.93
N LEU A 1050 40.76 -41.97 62.11
CA LEU A 1050 41.86 -41.76 61.14
C LEU A 1050 41.52 -42.37 59.77
N LEU A 1051 40.75 -43.47 59.72
CA LEU A 1051 40.27 -44.08 58.48
C LEU A 1051 39.32 -43.18 57.66
N TYR A 1052 38.82 -42.10 58.29
CA TYR A 1052 37.94 -41.10 57.68
C TYR A 1052 38.66 -39.76 57.41
N VAL A 1053 39.95 -39.65 57.74
CA VAL A 1053 40.82 -38.55 57.28
C VAL A 1053 41.12 -38.79 55.81
N LYS A 1054 40.86 -37.78 54.96
CA LYS A 1054 41.09 -37.93 53.52
C LYS A 1054 42.58 -37.93 53.22
N LEU A 1055 43.03 -39.01 52.58
CA LEU A 1055 44.37 -39.15 52.02
C LEU A 1055 44.42 -38.49 50.63
N ASP A 1056 44.52 -37.16 50.59
CA ASP A 1056 45.16 -36.48 49.47
C ASP A 1056 46.69 -36.66 49.62
N ASP A 1057 47.48 -36.78 48.55
CA ASP A 1057 48.87 -37.34 48.62
C ASP A 1057 49.84 -36.64 49.61
N ASP A 1058 49.67 -35.33 49.85
CA ASP A 1058 50.46 -34.56 50.84
C ASP A 1058 50.07 -34.86 52.32
N SER A 1059 48.97 -35.59 52.56
CA SER A 1059 48.31 -35.72 53.88
C SER A 1059 48.94 -36.77 54.81
N ASN A 1060 49.81 -37.63 54.31
CA ASN A 1060 50.43 -38.73 55.08
C ASN A 1060 51.20 -38.23 56.32
N GLY A 1061 51.73 -37.00 56.28
CA GLY A 1061 52.32 -36.35 57.45
C GLY A 1061 51.30 -36.05 58.57
N VAL A 1062 50.11 -35.57 58.19
CA VAL A 1062 49.03 -35.21 59.14
C VAL A 1062 48.46 -36.43 59.83
N GLU A 1063 48.29 -37.55 59.12
CA GLU A 1063 47.84 -38.80 59.73
C GLU A 1063 48.85 -39.29 60.80
N GLN A 1064 50.15 -39.24 60.48
CA GLN A 1064 51.20 -39.66 61.41
C GLN A 1064 51.35 -38.70 62.61
N GLU A 1065 51.20 -37.40 62.40
CA GLU A 1065 51.12 -36.41 63.48
C GLU A 1065 49.91 -36.66 64.39
N LEU A 1066 48.73 -36.96 63.84
CA LEU A 1066 47.54 -37.29 64.61
C LEU A 1066 47.70 -38.62 65.36
N LYS A 1067 48.27 -39.67 64.76
CA LYS A 1067 48.61 -40.93 65.45
C LYS A 1067 49.50 -40.68 66.67
N VAL A 1068 50.60 -39.94 66.47
CA VAL A 1068 51.53 -39.57 67.56
C VAL A 1068 50.82 -38.76 68.64
N LYS A 1069 49.90 -37.85 68.25
CA LYS A 1069 49.13 -37.01 69.19
C LYS A 1069 48.08 -37.77 69.99
N ILE A 1070 47.37 -38.71 69.38
CA ILE A 1070 46.40 -39.58 70.06
C ILE A 1070 47.13 -40.42 71.11
N PHE A 1071 48.23 -41.08 70.73
CA PHE A 1071 49.02 -41.89 71.67
C PHE A 1071 49.74 -41.04 72.74
N SER A 1072 50.22 -39.82 72.44
CA SER A 1072 50.79 -38.94 73.46
C SER A 1072 49.75 -38.43 74.45
N GLN A 1073 48.54 -38.05 74.00
CA GLN A 1073 47.48 -37.65 74.91
C GLN A 1073 46.94 -38.83 75.74
N ALA A 1074 46.88 -40.05 75.20
CA ALA A 1074 46.56 -41.25 75.96
C ALA A 1074 47.60 -41.49 77.08
N LEU A 1075 48.89 -41.49 76.73
CA LEU A 1075 50.00 -41.61 77.70
C LEU A 1075 49.99 -40.50 78.76
N LEU A 1076 49.51 -39.30 78.43
CA LEU A 1076 49.40 -38.17 79.37
C LEU A 1076 48.18 -38.26 80.32
N ARG A 1077 47.27 -39.23 80.16
CA ARG A 1077 46.17 -39.46 81.14
C ARG A 1077 46.58 -40.34 82.30
N ASP A 1078 47.55 -41.22 82.10
CA ASP A 1078 48.01 -42.19 83.09
C ASP A 1078 49.12 -41.61 83.97
N ASP A 1079 49.01 -41.74 85.30
CA ASP A 1079 50.09 -41.34 86.22
C ASP A 1079 51.17 -42.44 86.31
N TRP A 1080 52.06 -42.45 85.34
CA TRP A 1080 53.22 -43.35 85.27
C TRP A 1080 54.14 -43.29 86.51
N ARG A 1081 54.06 -42.24 87.33
CA ARG A 1081 54.85 -42.11 88.58
C ARG A 1081 54.17 -42.78 89.77
N ALA A 1082 52.86 -42.99 89.71
CA ALA A 1082 52.09 -43.75 90.70
C ALA A 1082 52.12 -45.27 90.46
N ILE A 1083 52.46 -45.71 89.24
CA ILE A 1083 52.61 -47.13 88.91
C ILE A 1083 53.74 -47.74 89.74
N LYS A 1084 53.40 -48.71 90.59
CA LYS A 1084 54.37 -49.41 91.44
C LYS A 1084 55.29 -50.26 90.57
N ARG A 1085 56.58 -50.29 90.93
CA ARG A 1085 57.57 -51.22 90.35
C ARG A 1085 57.09 -52.66 90.55
N ALA A 1086 56.59 -53.26 89.47
CA ALA A 1086 56.35 -54.69 89.35
C ALA A 1086 57.40 -55.28 88.40
N ASP A 1087 57.78 -56.53 88.62
CA ASP A 1087 58.80 -57.22 87.80
C ASP A 1087 58.31 -57.56 86.37
N ASP A 1088 57.05 -57.25 86.07
CA ASP A 1088 56.40 -57.48 84.77
C ASP A 1088 55.88 -56.12 84.22
N PRO A 1089 56.50 -55.56 83.17
CA PRO A 1089 56.16 -54.24 82.64
C PRO A 1089 54.84 -54.20 81.87
N VAL A 1090 54.33 -55.37 81.43
CA VAL A 1090 53.05 -55.49 80.73
C VAL A 1090 51.92 -55.48 81.76
N LYS A 1091 51.99 -56.34 82.78
CA LYS A 1091 50.98 -56.37 83.87
C LYS A 1091 50.89 -55.03 84.62
N ALA A 1092 51.96 -54.25 84.65
CA ALA A 1092 51.94 -52.88 85.17
C ALA A 1092 51.14 -51.91 84.27
N ALA A 1093 51.22 -52.08 82.95
CA ALA A 1093 50.49 -51.28 81.97
C ALA A 1093 49.00 -51.66 81.84
N ASN A 1094 48.59 -52.91 82.05
CA ASN A 1094 47.18 -53.34 81.98
C ASN A 1094 46.21 -52.53 82.87
N GLY A 1095 46.68 -51.86 83.92
CA GLY A 1095 45.84 -50.95 84.72
C GLY A 1095 45.56 -49.60 84.07
N SER A 1096 46.43 -49.17 83.15
CA SER A 1096 46.44 -47.85 82.49
C SER A 1096 45.44 -47.77 81.32
N VAL A 1097 45.05 -46.55 80.94
CA VAL A 1097 44.22 -46.30 79.75
C VAL A 1097 44.99 -46.68 78.48
N PHE A 1098 46.29 -46.36 78.41
CA PHE A 1098 47.16 -46.78 77.30
C PHE A 1098 47.26 -48.31 77.15
N GLY A 1099 47.42 -49.04 78.25
CA GLY A 1099 47.49 -50.51 78.24
C GLY A 1099 46.17 -51.16 77.81
N ARG A 1100 45.03 -50.68 78.36
CA ARG A 1100 43.70 -51.17 77.96
C ARG A 1100 43.34 -50.81 76.52
N LEU A 1101 43.82 -49.68 76.00
CA LEU A 1101 43.73 -49.35 74.58
C LEU A 1101 44.49 -50.37 73.71
N LEU A 1102 45.70 -50.77 74.09
CA LEU A 1102 46.46 -51.81 73.37
C LEU A 1102 45.79 -53.19 73.45
N GLU A 1103 45.18 -53.56 74.59
CA GLU A 1103 44.41 -54.80 74.70
C GLU A 1103 43.12 -54.77 73.87
N LEU A 1104 42.41 -53.64 73.79
CA LEU A 1104 41.25 -53.48 72.89
C LEU A 1104 41.67 -53.58 71.41
N LEU A 1105 42.76 -52.92 71.01
CA LEU A 1105 43.27 -52.99 69.63
C LEU A 1105 43.75 -54.41 69.25
N MET A 1106 44.14 -55.24 70.23
CA MET A 1106 44.42 -56.67 70.01
C MET A 1106 43.17 -57.55 69.83
N HIS A 1107 42.00 -57.13 70.33
CA HIS A 1107 40.79 -57.96 70.39
C HIS A 1107 39.83 -57.77 69.23
N ASP A 1108 39.92 -56.67 68.49
CA ASP A 1108 39.01 -56.32 67.39
C ASP A 1108 39.57 -56.66 65.98
N ASP A 1109 40.60 -57.51 65.88
CA ASP A 1109 41.32 -57.88 64.63
C ASP A 1109 41.87 -56.69 63.80
N MET A 1110 41.89 -55.48 64.38
CA MET A 1110 42.46 -54.29 63.78
C MET A 1110 43.96 -54.46 63.55
N LEU A 1111 44.46 -53.95 62.41
CA LEU A 1111 45.86 -54.03 62.04
C LEU A 1111 46.73 -53.10 62.89
N LEU A 1112 47.06 -53.56 64.10
CA LEU A 1112 48.02 -52.94 65.02
C LEU A 1112 49.28 -52.36 64.33
N PRO A 1113 49.92 -53.03 63.34
CA PRO A 1113 51.06 -52.47 62.62
C PRO A 1113 50.78 -51.18 61.83
N GLU A 1114 49.54 -50.91 61.42
CA GLU A 1114 49.16 -49.72 60.65
C GLU A 1114 48.92 -48.48 61.52
N PHE A 1115 48.49 -48.69 62.78
CA PHE A 1115 48.16 -47.62 63.71
C PHE A 1115 49.26 -47.28 64.71
N LEU A 1116 50.15 -48.23 65.07
CA LEU A 1116 51.22 -48.01 66.04
C LEU A 1116 52.35 -47.10 65.47
N PRO A 1117 52.57 -45.88 66.01
CA PRO A 1117 53.72 -45.07 65.62
C PRO A 1117 55.02 -45.68 66.17
N HIS A 1118 56.12 -45.56 65.42
CA HIS A 1118 57.44 -46.00 65.91
C HIS A 1118 57.79 -45.32 67.25
N VAL A 1119 58.24 -46.11 68.23
CA VAL A 1119 58.55 -45.66 69.61
C VAL A 1119 59.48 -44.45 69.64
N ASN A 1120 60.46 -44.40 68.75
CA ASN A 1120 61.42 -43.29 68.67
C ASN A 1120 60.79 -41.96 68.20
N VAL A 1121 59.69 -42.03 67.41
CA VAL A 1121 58.91 -40.84 67.00
C VAL A 1121 58.03 -40.37 68.16
N LEU A 1122 57.40 -41.32 68.87
CA LEU A 1122 56.56 -41.01 70.04
C LEU A 1122 57.38 -40.42 71.20
N LEU A 1123 58.56 -40.98 71.51
CA LEU A 1123 59.51 -40.40 72.47
C LEU A 1123 60.07 -39.03 72.03
N GLY A 1124 60.07 -38.74 70.72
CA GLY A 1124 60.43 -37.43 70.17
C GLY A 1124 59.34 -36.36 70.25
N ALA A 1125 58.10 -36.73 70.60
CA ALA A 1125 56.96 -35.82 70.60
C ALA A 1125 57.14 -34.66 71.60
N SER A 1126 56.81 -33.44 71.17
CA SER A 1126 56.98 -32.23 71.99
C SER A 1126 56.14 -32.26 73.27
N GLU A 1127 55.00 -32.95 73.24
CA GLU A 1127 54.03 -33.09 74.33
C GLU A 1127 54.50 -34.07 75.43
N LEU A 1128 55.39 -35.02 75.11
CA LEU A 1128 55.88 -36.05 76.06
C LEU A 1128 57.24 -35.71 76.70
N ARG A 1129 57.82 -34.53 76.42
CA ARG A 1129 59.19 -34.15 76.80
C ARG A 1129 59.55 -34.30 78.28
N ASP A 1130 58.59 -34.22 79.20
CA ASP A 1130 58.82 -34.36 80.65
C ASP A 1130 58.57 -35.79 81.18
N LEU A 1131 57.97 -36.67 80.38
CA LEU A 1131 57.87 -38.12 80.62
C LEU A 1131 59.03 -38.87 79.95
N ALA A 1132 59.37 -38.51 78.71
CA ALA A 1132 60.49 -39.10 77.95
C ALA A 1132 61.89 -38.81 78.56
N ARG A 1133 61.96 -38.02 79.64
CA ARG A 1133 63.16 -37.81 80.47
C ARG A 1133 63.29 -38.81 81.62
N ASP A 1134 62.24 -39.58 81.91
CA ASP A 1134 62.25 -40.61 82.95
C ASP A 1134 62.66 -41.96 82.33
N PRO A 1135 63.83 -42.52 82.70
CA PRO A 1135 64.29 -43.79 82.13
C PRO A 1135 63.40 -44.98 82.53
N VAL A 1136 62.59 -44.87 83.59
CA VAL A 1136 61.60 -45.89 83.95
C VAL A 1136 60.43 -45.87 82.96
N PHE A 1137 59.97 -44.69 82.55
CA PHE A 1137 58.94 -44.53 81.53
C PHE A 1137 59.44 -44.98 80.16
N GLU A 1138 60.66 -44.60 79.76
CA GLU A 1138 61.26 -45.04 78.49
C GLU A 1138 61.38 -46.57 78.40
N PHE A 1139 61.78 -47.23 79.50
CA PHE A 1139 61.84 -48.69 79.59
C PHE A 1139 60.46 -49.34 79.53
N LEU A 1140 59.49 -48.87 80.33
CA LEU A 1140 58.11 -49.39 80.34
C LEU A 1140 57.45 -49.26 78.96
N LEU A 1141 57.68 -48.13 78.26
CA LEU A 1141 57.13 -47.89 76.94
C LEU A 1141 57.73 -48.85 75.90
N ARG A 1142 59.07 -48.99 75.85
CA ARG A 1142 59.73 -49.95 74.95
C ARG A 1142 59.29 -51.39 75.22
N ALA A 1143 59.32 -51.84 76.47
CA ALA A 1143 58.96 -53.21 76.83
C ALA A 1143 57.50 -53.56 76.46
N ASN A 1144 56.57 -52.61 76.56
CA ASN A 1144 55.21 -52.80 76.06
C ASN A 1144 55.16 -52.85 74.54
N PHE A 1145 55.74 -51.87 73.83
CA PHE A 1145 55.75 -51.87 72.36
C PHE A 1145 56.42 -53.13 71.77
N GLU A 1146 57.50 -53.62 72.36
CA GLU A 1146 58.16 -54.88 71.98
C GLU A 1146 57.23 -56.08 72.18
N HIS A 1147 56.66 -56.24 73.37
CA HIS A 1147 55.70 -57.30 73.68
C HIS A 1147 54.47 -57.31 72.74
N TYR A 1148 53.85 -56.16 72.50
CA TYR A 1148 52.67 -56.06 71.63
C TYR A 1148 53.02 -56.23 70.14
N ALA A 1149 54.21 -55.81 69.69
CA ALA A 1149 54.68 -56.06 68.32
C ALA A 1149 54.99 -57.55 68.07
N GLU A 1150 55.66 -58.23 68.99
CA GLU A 1150 55.87 -59.69 68.92
C GLU A 1150 54.53 -60.44 68.90
N ARG A 1151 53.55 -60.00 69.70
CA ARG A 1151 52.21 -60.61 69.73
C ARG A 1151 51.40 -60.39 68.45
N ALA A 1152 51.52 -59.24 67.79
CA ALA A 1152 50.89 -58.97 66.49
C ALA A 1152 51.51 -59.80 65.34
N LEU A 1153 52.82 -60.05 65.40
CA LEU A 1153 53.50 -60.98 64.49
C LEU A 1153 53.02 -62.44 64.71
N LEU A 1154 52.76 -62.82 65.95
CA LEU A 1154 52.23 -64.16 66.27
C LEU A 1154 50.76 -64.33 65.86
N SER A 1155 49.88 -63.36 66.11
CA SER A 1155 48.45 -63.47 65.73
C SER A 1155 48.27 -63.53 64.20
N SER A 1156 48.97 -62.67 63.45
CA SER A 1156 48.96 -62.67 61.98
C SER A 1156 49.46 -63.99 61.36
N THR A 1157 50.38 -64.71 62.03
CA THR A 1157 50.76 -66.07 61.58
C THR A 1157 49.75 -67.18 61.95
N SER A 1158 48.87 -66.96 62.93
CA SER A 1158 47.91 -67.98 63.37
C SER A 1158 46.63 -68.07 62.52
N LEU A 1159 46.18 -66.96 61.91
CA LEU A 1159 45.02 -66.98 61.00
C LEU A 1159 45.28 -67.73 59.68
N ALA A 1160 46.54 -68.01 59.34
CA ALA A 1160 46.91 -68.66 58.08
C ALA A 1160 46.55 -70.17 58.01
N THR A 1161 46.01 -70.78 59.07
CA THR A 1161 45.85 -72.24 59.19
C THR A 1161 44.46 -72.74 59.63
N THR A 1162 43.43 -71.89 59.72
CA THR A 1162 42.06 -72.34 60.07
C THR A 1162 40.96 -71.83 59.13
N ASP A 1163 40.09 -72.78 58.76
CA ASP A 1163 38.71 -72.65 58.28
C ASP A 1163 38.38 -71.88 56.98
N THR A 1164 38.46 -72.62 55.87
CA THR A 1164 37.51 -72.47 54.77
C THR A 1164 36.12 -72.99 55.18
N VAL A 1165 35.26 -72.13 55.73
CA VAL A 1165 33.82 -72.42 55.91
C VAL A 1165 32.97 -71.24 55.42
N TYR A 1166 32.28 -71.42 54.30
CA TYR A 1166 31.25 -70.50 53.82
C TYR A 1166 29.85 -71.02 54.20
N TYR A 1167 29.11 -70.27 55.02
CA TYR A 1167 27.76 -69.78 54.68
C TYR A 1167 27.09 -68.99 55.84
N GLY A 1168 26.67 -67.75 55.55
CA GLY A 1168 25.50 -67.11 56.17
C GLY A 1168 25.66 -66.44 57.54
N GLY A 1169 25.94 -65.14 57.54
CA GLY A 1169 25.79 -64.27 58.73
C GLY A 1169 26.54 -62.94 58.60
N GLU A 1170 25.81 -61.83 58.79
CA GLU A 1170 26.28 -60.49 59.18
C GLU A 1170 27.70 -60.07 58.71
N GLY A 1171 27.80 -59.57 57.47
CA GLY A 1171 29.08 -59.16 56.88
C GLY A 1171 29.60 -57.81 57.36
N PHE A 1172 30.79 -57.82 57.99
CA PHE A 1172 31.68 -56.66 58.06
C PHE A 1172 32.39 -56.47 56.70
N GLY A 1173 32.42 -55.24 56.19
CA GLY A 1173 32.94 -54.94 54.84
C GLY A 1173 34.47 -54.74 54.79
N VAL A 1174 35.22 -55.79 54.44
CA VAL A 1174 36.66 -55.68 54.16
C VAL A 1174 36.89 -54.99 52.81
N ARG A 1175 37.57 -53.84 52.82
CA ARG A 1175 37.80 -53.01 51.62
C ARG A 1175 39.13 -53.39 50.94
N LEU A 1176 39.05 -54.24 49.91
CA LEU A 1176 40.22 -54.61 49.09
C LEU A 1176 40.84 -53.38 48.40
N GLN A 1177 42.09 -53.07 48.75
CA GLN A 1177 42.83 -51.94 48.19
C GLN A 1177 43.34 -52.31 46.78
N LYS A 1178 42.92 -51.56 45.75
CA LYS A 1178 43.46 -51.69 44.39
C LYS A 1178 44.86 -51.10 44.34
N ILE A 1179 45.87 -51.94 44.17
CA ILE A 1179 47.22 -51.50 43.78
C ILE A 1179 47.14 -50.95 42.34
N GLY A 1180 47.56 -49.71 42.14
CA GLY A 1180 47.65 -49.09 40.82
C GLY A 1180 48.78 -49.70 39.98
N VAL A 1181 48.54 -49.89 38.68
CA VAL A 1181 49.54 -50.39 37.72
C VAL A 1181 49.84 -49.31 36.70
N GLU A 1182 50.76 -48.41 37.06
CA GLU A 1182 51.36 -47.44 36.14
C GLU A 1182 52.83 -47.79 35.86
N ASP A 1183 53.07 -48.82 35.05
CA ASP A 1183 54.30 -48.91 34.24
C ASP A 1183 54.18 -50.03 33.18
N LEU A 1184 53.75 -49.69 31.95
CA LEU A 1184 53.80 -50.64 30.81
C LEU A 1184 53.71 -49.98 29.41
N HIS A 1185 54.44 -48.88 29.23
CA HIS A 1185 54.63 -48.30 27.89
C HIS A 1185 55.68 -49.13 27.10
N ASN A 1186 55.24 -50.17 26.36
CA ASN A 1186 55.77 -50.60 25.05
C ASN A 1186 55.22 -51.99 24.61
N PHE A 1187 54.45 -52.03 23.50
CA PHE A 1187 54.68 -52.83 22.27
C PHE A 1187 53.41 -52.89 21.39
N LYS A 1188 53.58 -52.93 20.05
CA LYS A 1188 52.49 -53.18 19.07
C LYS A 1188 52.44 -54.67 18.68
N PRO A 1189 51.26 -55.20 18.34
CA PRO A 1189 50.92 -55.48 16.93
C PRO A 1189 49.61 -54.75 16.51
N ILE A 1190 49.29 -54.45 15.25
CA ILE A 1190 49.50 -55.12 13.94
C ILE A 1190 48.56 -56.32 13.71
N SER A 1191 47.26 -56.00 13.59
CA SER A 1191 46.31 -56.40 12.53
C SER A 1191 46.44 -57.73 11.76
N LEU A 1192 45.36 -58.53 11.80
CA LEU A 1192 44.63 -59.09 10.64
C LEU A 1192 43.12 -58.95 10.95
N LEU A 1193 42.21 -58.48 10.07
CA LEU A 1193 41.78 -58.95 8.74
C LEU A 1193 40.96 -60.27 8.78
N VAL A 1194 39.79 -60.41 8.15
CA VAL A 1194 38.87 -59.41 7.55
C VAL A 1194 37.47 -60.02 7.25
N ASN A 1195 36.41 -59.19 7.24
CA ASN A 1195 35.19 -59.20 6.38
C ASN A 1195 34.09 -58.37 7.10
N GLN A 1196 33.44 -57.32 6.55
CA GLN A 1196 32.63 -57.21 5.31
C GLN A 1196 31.36 -58.10 5.35
N PHE A 1197 30.14 -57.68 4.97
CA PHE A 1197 29.58 -56.40 4.48
C PHE A 1197 28.01 -56.51 4.47
N VAL A 1198 27.13 -55.50 4.30
CA VAL A 1198 27.14 -54.02 4.14
C VAL A 1198 25.70 -53.47 4.40
N VAL A 1199 25.50 -52.15 4.66
CA VAL A 1199 24.20 -51.41 4.69
C VAL A 1199 23.26 -51.76 5.88
N LEU A 1200 22.52 -50.84 6.52
CA LEU A 1200 22.16 -49.43 6.20
C LEU A 1200 22.50 -48.51 7.39
#